data_AF-A0A815RFB6-F1
#
_entry.id   AF-A0A815RFB6-F1
#
_cell.length_a   1.000
_cell.length_b   1.000
_cell.length_c   1.000
_cell.angle_alpha   90.00
_cell.angle_beta   90.00
_cell.angle_gamma   90.00
#
_symmetry.space_group_name_H-M   'P 1'
#
loop_
_entity.id
_entity.type
_entity.pdbx_description
1 polymer ?
#
loop_
_entity_poly.entity_id
_entity_poly.type
_entity_poly.pdbx_seq_one_letter_code
_entity_poly.pdbx_strand_id
1 'polypeptide(L)'
;MNSYDNPLRKLIEINNNYKDESQIIHDLIELTLAKITITEKDIFEDTFTRPMKSTFIYSILFKDCFRKLSIYEKVIQEMDIMWTSWKEIGLYAHHIMAWKKQNTEQREIANHMWNLIQVSKQKPHSFELMLEEVNEEFKTKNSICNIILSCIEEYCQNANDKDNLVNQIQNIQKKLMTDTVCSVEIPSEFIVLAKCAKEIIPYSKCQIWQNFLTTYRNQPILYSQASANPILSVDKSDKAIASSTEINVKSIESEKQDNEIHLSYPKSCYSILQADTKLFHIFINRLIHSCSKWEILPISQSIKLFPNMHNDLDYLKHNFNVDIIKFFTTLFDYNKNLNYINHICQGCINLFDLFQIQLDNSKTMLTDVLQMNENTNGKTFLTIYQTFHQRIYVRYSRRINEIFSYYGSALELVKFLYSLSASDVDNLRETVNGWDETLINTKTILDLVTLKTFLDQLSGRIKMIQEQSSSILTLDRVTACIERLLEDDQWKTIFECFESCHLLLPSIQHIYMNLTDRRLSKRRQILNIMKNVSFSFKSHDQQELKQLYGLNYNYDITINFNELSDLRDRARLIEYSHRIKIQNDTEQDTEMLHSFVSFVDTIENIIKNLTQLKMIGYPCVQSLLEPSKTFTCIEGKYNELIEFEQTIEKLRVEWEYNLCELYKQHISLTYFFYEQFWIIEQYLYNRTTVINNAYHLLKYIGIQPELIQYDFLLDMNQDPVNRLKKVGQVLSTQKTKIIETNEQKYLTNNRVLLVQTSDEGIMRAILSLFTFVQVPAKVNQLFYCTNRTTWMEVCAFVYRCFYSEKFHQLIRPELLTLSIQDKFIELLTQMISWQQPEHHFQFGIITTSSNINQLLINNLKALELVQEIFDYQMLNVIKLKEEIEKLNGKTCFLVTSNIAGLGKSTTIRNIIHNSGKEYIKFPISGNIDMKSLVTRFCNCANNSSSSSSSSKIAIHIDIGIINDINQLNEFLYSVILFRSFRYESVAINVCADVPIYIELDSSPQMINLYEKIIILQNLEKHQIPLIEWNQMNIHYLAGIKLVINYLQAIDKQIINQTDINEENLEEIDKMTCAKLLRKQFIGKKDDKQISWTRLK
;
A
#
# COMPACT_ATOMS: atom_id res chain seq x y z
N MET A 1 -37.89 7.22 40.13
CA MET A 1 -37.91 8.70 40.29
C MET A 1 -37.02 9.47 39.31
N ASN A 2 -36.03 8.87 38.65
CA ASN A 2 -35.00 9.65 37.92
C ASN A 2 -35.40 10.21 36.53
N SER A 3 -36.54 9.80 35.97
CA SER A 3 -37.05 10.40 34.73
C SER A 3 -37.62 11.80 35.01
N TYR A 4 -37.25 12.80 34.20
CA TYR A 4 -37.78 14.17 34.25
C TYR A 4 -39.31 14.21 34.03
N ASP A 5 -39.87 13.19 33.38
CA ASP A 5 -41.29 13.08 33.10
C ASP A 5 -42.08 12.33 34.18
N ASN A 6 -41.43 11.89 35.27
CA ASN A 6 -42.12 11.17 36.34
C ASN A 6 -43.08 12.12 37.10
N PRO A 7 -44.39 11.85 37.10
CA PRO A 7 -45.38 12.73 37.75
C PRO A 7 -45.14 12.88 39.25
N LEU A 8 -44.73 11.81 39.94
CA LEU A 8 -44.43 11.82 41.37
C LEU A 8 -43.22 12.73 41.67
N ARG A 9 -42.22 12.75 40.79
CA ARG A 9 -41.07 13.67 40.93
C ARG A 9 -41.52 15.13 40.81
N LYS A 10 -42.33 15.46 39.80
CA LYS A 10 -42.87 16.82 39.64
C LYS A 10 -43.72 17.22 40.83
N LEU A 11 -44.56 16.31 41.35
CA LEU A 11 -45.34 16.58 42.56
C LEU A 11 -44.45 16.87 43.77
N ILE A 12 -43.37 16.12 43.99
CA ILE A 12 -42.40 16.38 45.08
C ILE A 12 -41.69 17.72 44.89
N GLU A 13 -41.27 18.06 43.67
CA GLU A 13 -40.62 19.34 43.38
C GLU A 13 -41.56 20.52 43.65
N ILE A 14 -42.84 20.42 43.24
CA ILE A 14 -43.85 21.42 43.55
C ILE A 14 -44.07 21.47 45.08
N ASN A 15 -44.19 20.33 45.75
CA ASN A 15 -44.37 20.26 47.21
C ASN A 15 -43.24 20.95 47.97
N ASN A 16 -41.99 20.74 47.55
CA ASN A 16 -40.82 21.39 48.13
C ASN A 16 -40.81 22.92 47.89
N ASN A 17 -41.26 23.38 46.71
CA ASN A 17 -41.37 24.82 46.42
C ASN A 17 -42.38 25.54 47.32
N TYR A 18 -43.42 24.83 47.76
CA TYR A 18 -44.43 25.35 48.71
C TYR A 18 -44.12 24.98 50.17
N LYS A 19 -42.92 24.47 50.49
CA LYS A 19 -42.48 24.09 51.85
C LYS A 19 -43.49 23.22 52.62
N ASP A 20 -44.11 22.26 51.94
CA ASP A 20 -45.13 21.38 52.54
C ASP A 20 -46.40 22.10 53.07
N GLU A 21 -46.66 23.36 52.70
CA GLU A 21 -47.83 24.12 53.18
C GLU A 21 -49.12 23.82 52.39
N SER A 22 -49.02 23.11 51.25
CA SER A 22 -50.17 22.81 50.39
C SER A 22 -50.71 21.40 50.62
N GLN A 23 -51.83 21.30 51.34
CA GLN A 23 -52.51 20.03 51.63
C GLN A 23 -52.90 19.26 50.36
N ILE A 24 -53.32 19.97 49.31
CA ILE A 24 -53.73 19.36 48.04
C ILE A 24 -52.58 18.58 47.40
N ILE A 25 -51.36 19.13 47.45
CA ILE A 25 -50.19 18.46 46.88
C ILE A 25 -49.80 17.24 47.71
N HIS A 26 -49.91 17.33 49.04
CA HIS A 26 -49.67 16.22 49.95
C HIS A 26 -50.62 15.04 49.69
N ASP A 27 -51.93 15.32 49.57
CA ASP A 27 -52.95 14.31 49.30
C ASP A 27 -52.73 13.65 47.92
N LEU A 28 -52.30 14.42 46.91
CA LEU A 28 -51.97 13.89 45.59
C LEU A 28 -50.72 13.00 45.60
N ILE A 29 -49.70 13.34 46.39
CA ILE A 29 -48.52 12.50 46.60
C ILE A 29 -48.94 11.19 47.27
N GLU A 30 -49.73 11.24 48.35
CA GLU A 30 -50.20 10.05 49.06
C GLU A 30 -51.05 9.12 48.19
N LEU A 31 -52.02 9.67 47.43
CA LEU A 31 -52.83 8.89 46.48
C LEU A 31 -51.98 8.27 45.36
N THR A 32 -50.92 8.94 44.93
CA THR A 32 -50.01 8.42 43.91
C THR A 32 -49.16 7.27 44.48
N LEU A 33 -48.68 7.42 45.72
CA LEU A 33 -47.90 6.38 46.42
C LEU A 33 -48.75 5.16 46.77
N ALA A 34 -50.02 5.35 47.12
CA ALA A 34 -50.94 4.24 47.41
C ALA A 34 -51.13 3.27 46.23
N LYS A 35 -50.82 3.71 45.00
CA LYS A 35 -50.84 2.88 43.79
C LYS A 35 -49.53 2.11 43.53
N ILE A 36 -48.48 2.35 44.32
CA ILE A 36 -47.18 1.70 44.16
C ILE A 36 -47.07 0.53 45.13
N THR A 37 -46.91 -0.68 44.61
CA THR A 37 -46.66 -1.89 45.41
C THR A 37 -45.17 -2.05 45.65
N ILE A 38 -44.74 -2.07 46.92
CA ILE A 38 -43.37 -2.40 47.34
C ILE A 38 -43.38 -3.82 47.92
N THR A 39 -42.51 -4.70 47.41
CA THR A 39 -42.33 -6.08 47.91
C THR A 39 -41.11 -6.20 48.83
N GLU A 40 -41.03 -7.28 49.62
CA GLU A 40 -39.84 -7.60 50.46
C GLU A 40 -38.57 -7.68 49.62
N LYS A 41 -38.66 -8.23 48.40
CA LYS A 41 -37.54 -8.30 47.47
C LYS A 41 -37.07 -6.92 47.03
N ASP A 42 -37.98 -5.99 46.78
CA ASP A 42 -37.62 -4.60 46.39
C ASP A 42 -36.90 -3.91 47.54
N ILE A 43 -37.33 -4.15 48.79
CA ILE A 43 -36.67 -3.63 49.98
C ILE A 43 -35.28 -4.26 50.11
N PHE A 44 -35.14 -5.57 50.01
CA PHE A 44 -33.84 -6.24 50.06
C PHE A 44 -32.89 -5.75 48.95
N GLU A 45 -33.41 -5.55 47.74
CA GLU A 45 -32.60 -5.08 46.62
C GLU A 45 -32.15 -3.63 46.84
N ASP A 46 -33.07 -2.71 47.17
CA ASP A 46 -32.76 -1.29 47.32
C ASP A 46 -32.00 -0.96 48.61
N THR A 47 -32.15 -1.77 49.67
CA THR A 47 -31.53 -1.49 50.99
C THR A 47 -30.26 -2.28 51.24
N PHE A 48 -30.12 -3.46 50.63
CA PHE A 48 -28.98 -4.34 50.89
C PHE A 48 -28.24 -4.74 49.61
N THR A 49 -28.88 -5.13 48.52
CA THR A 49 -28.14 -5.67 47.35
C THR A 49 -27.54 -4.55 46.48
N ARG A 50 -28.25 -3.44 46.28
CA ARG A 50 -27.88 -2.28 45.45
C ARG A 50 -28.29 -0.95 46.11
N PRO A 51 -27.74 -0.65 47.30
CA PRO A 51 -28.06 0.58 48.01
C PRO A 51 -27.59 1.82 47.24
N MET A 52 -28.50 2.71 46.86
CA MET A 52 -28.16 3.99 46.21
C MET A 52 -29.06 5.13 46.70
N LYS A 53 -28.54 6.36 46.75
CA LYS A 53 -29.35 7.54 47.12
C LYS A 53 -30.51 7.82 46.16
N SER A 54 -30.41 7.31 44.94
CA SER A 54 -31.41 7.46 43.89
C SER A 54 -32.48 6.37 43.89
N THR A 55 -32.36 5.35 44.75
CA THR A 55 -33.39 4.31 44.87
C THR A 55 -34.68 4.88 45.45
N PHE A 56 -35.76 4.16 45.20
CA PHE A 56 -37.08 4.58 45.65
C PHE A 56 -37.18 4.45 47.17
N ILE A 57 -36.68 3.34 47.74
CA ILE A 57 -36.67 3.12 49.19
C ILE A 57 -35.82 4.15 49.91
N TYR A 58 -34.63 4.50 49.40
CA TYR A 58 -33.80 5.55 50.02
C TYR A 58 -34.54 6.91 50.03
N SER A 59 -35.21 7.24 48.93
CA SER A 59 -35.99 8.49 48.85
C SER A 59 -37.14 8.52 49.85
N ILE A 60 -37.84 7.40 50.06
CA ILE A 60 -38.89 7.27 51.08
C ILE A 60 -38.30 7.48 52.48
N LEU A 61 -37.16 6.85 52.78
CA LEU A 61 -36.59 6.86 54.13
C LEU A 61 -36.01 8.22 54.54
N PHE A 62 -35.48 9.00 53.60
CA PHE A 62 -34.68 10.19 53.94
C PHE A 62 -35.22 11.53 53.43
N LYS A 63 -36.23 11.58 52.54
CA LYS A 63 -36.86 12.86 52.18
C LYS A 63 -38.02 13.18 53.14
N ASP A 64 -38.00 14.40 53.68
CA ASP A 64 -38.95 14.82 54.73
C ASP A 64 -40.42 14.71 54.33
N CYS A 65 -40.75 14.94 53.05
CA CYS A 65 -42.12 14.86 52.54
C CYS A 65 -42.75 13.46 52.68
N PHE A 66 -41.95 12.39 52.77
CA PHE A 66 -42.45 11.02 52.96
C PHE A 66 -42.55 10.59 54.42
N ARG A 67 -41.86 11.28 55.36
CA ARG A 67 -41.79 10.85 56.77
C ARG A 67 -43.15 10.78 57.46
N LYS A 68 -44.12 11.57 57.01
CA LYS A 68 -45.49 11.62 57.56
C LYS A 68 -46.48 10.69 56.82
N LEU A 69 -46.02 9.98 55.78
CA LEU A 69 -46.87 9.14 54.93
C LEU A 69 -46.80 7.68 55.36
N SER A 70 -47.90 6.95 55.23
CA SER A 70 -48.04 5.54 55.62
C SER A 70 -47.02 4.59 54.96
N ILE A 71 -46.52 4.94 53.77
CA ILE A 71 -45.51 4.13 53.06
C ILE A 71 -44.15 4.08 53.79
N TYR A 72 -43.80 5.14 54.54
CA TYR A 72 -42.57 5.19 55.32
C TYR A 72 -42.59 4.15 56.44
N GLU A 73 -43.68 4.09 57.20
CA GLU A 73 -43.85 3.12 58.29
C GLU A 73 -43.82 1.69 57.79
N LYS A 74 -44.45 1.42 56.63
CA LYS A 74 -44.44 0.10 56.00
C LYS A 74 -43.02 -0.37 55.65
N VAL A 75 -42.21 0.50 55.04
CA VAL A 75 -40.82 0.16 54.70
C VAL A 75 -39.99 -0.14 55.95
N ILE A 76 -40.14 0.66 57.01
CA ILE A 76 -39.43 0.44 58.28
C ILE A 76 -39.82 -0.90 58.92
N GLN A 77 -41.10 -1.28 58.91
CA GLN A 77 -41.57 -2.54 59.49
C GLN A 77 -41.00 -3.76 58.77
N GLU A 78 -41.01 -3.76 57.44
CA GLU A 78 -40.46 -4.87 56.65
C GLU A 78 -38.95 -5.04 56.86
N MET A 79 -38.20 -3.93 56.91
CA MET A 79 -36.77 -3.98 57.24
C MET A 79 -36.51 -4.55 58.65
N ASP A 80 -37.35 -4.26 59.65
CA ASP A 80 -37.20 -4.82 61.02
C ASP A 80 -37.42 -6.35 61.07
N ILE A 81 -38.35 -6.87 60.26
CA ILE A 81 -38.60 -8.31 60.13
C ILE A 81 -37.36 -9.01 59.58
N MET A 82 -36.78 -8.47 58.50
CA MET A 82 -35.58 -9.02 57.86
C MET A 82 -34.37 -9.02 58.81
N TRP A 83 -34.16 -7.91 59.53
CA TRP A 83 -33.10 -7.79 60.52
C TRP A 83 -33.20 -8.87 61.61
N THR A 84 -34.41 -9.10 62.12
CA THR A 84 -34.64 -10.09 63.18
C THR A 84 -34.35 -11.51 62.69
N SER A 85 -34.76 -11.84 61.46
CA SER A 85 -34.47 -13.13 60.83
C SER A 85 -32.96 -13.40 60.70
N TRP A 86 -32.18 -12.42 60.25
CA TRP A 86 -30.72 -12.58 60.12
C TRP A 86 -30.01 -12.80 61.45
N LYS A 87 -30.53 -12.22 62.53
CA LYS A 87 -29.95 -12.41 63.86
C LYS A 87 -30.21 -13.79 64.45
N GLU A 88 -31.39 -14.36 64.19
CA GLU A 88 -31.80 -15.65 64.76
C GLU A 88 -31.26 -16.84 63.97
N ILE A 89 -31.34 -16.78 62.64
CA ILE A 89 -30.99 -17.89 61.75
C ILE A 89 -29.54 -17.78 61.28
N GLY A 90 -28.97 -16.57 61.27
CA GLY A 90 -27.66 -16.27 60.71
C GLY A 90 -27.72 -15.90 59.22
N LEU A 91 -26.56 -15.58 58.65
CA LEU A 91 -26.46 -15.16 57.25
C LEU A 91 -25.99 -16.30 56.34
N TYR A 92 -26.52 -16.31 55.13
CA TYR A 92 -26.07 -17.19 54.05
C TYR A 92 -24.83 -16.62 53.35
N ALA A 93 -24.05 -17.49 52.70
CA ALA A 93 -22.87 -17.07 51.93
C ALA A 93 -23.20 -16.02 50.85
N HIS A 94 -24.36 -16.11 50.20
CA HIS A 94 -24.74 -15.14 49.17
C HIS A 94 -25.00 -13.74 49.74
N HIS A 95 -25.42 -13.60 51.01
CA HIS A 95 -25.51 -12.30 51.69
C HIS A 95 -24.11 -11.69 51.90
N ILE A 96 -23.14 -12.49 52.34
CA ILE A 96 -21.75 -12.06 52.52
C ILE A 96 -21.13 -11.63 51.18
N MET A 97 -21.43 -12.38 50.11
CA MET A 97 -20.96 -12.05 48.76
C MET A 97 -21.59 -10.76 48.23
N ALA A 98 -22.88 -10.54 48.49
CA ALA A 98 -23.56 -9.29 48.11
C ALA A 98 -22.94 -8.08 48.83
N TRP A 99 -22.64 -8.20 50.14
CA TRP A 99 -21.95 -7.17 50.91
C TRP A 99 -20.54 -6.88 50.39
N LYS A 100 -19.75 -7.91 50.06
CA LYS A 100 -18.40 -7.74 49.50
C LYS A 100 -18.39 -7.04 48.14
N LYS A 101 -19.40 -7.27 47.30
CA LYS A 101 -19.51 -6.66 45.97
C LYS A 101 -19.84 -5.16 46.03
N GLN A 102 -20.31 -4.66 47.17
CA GLN A 102 -20.61 -3.24 47.33
C GLN A 102 -19.33 -2.42 47.45
N ASN A 103 -19.33 -1.26 46.80
CA ASN A 103 -18.30 -0.24 46.97
C ASN A 103 -18.50 0.53 48.29
N THR A 104 -17.54 1.39 48.64
CA THR A 104 -17.56 2.16 49.90
C THR A 104 -18.84 2.99 50.06
N GLU A 105 -19.26 3.70 49.01
CA GLU A 105 -20.48 4.53 49.03
C GLU A 105 -21.75 3.69 49.24
N GLN A 106 -21.85 2.55 48.56
CA GLN A 106 -22.96 1.62 48.71
C GLN A 106 -23.04 1.07 50.13
N ARG A 107 -21.90 0.69 50.73
CA ARG A 107 -21.86 0.23 52.12
C ARG A 107 -22.25 1.33 53.09
N GLU A 108 -21.79 2.56 52.88
CA GLU A 108 -22.22 3.72 53.67
C GLU A 108 -23.73 3.94 53.57
N ILE A 109 -24.31 3.83 52.37
CA ILE A 109 -25.76 4.01 52.15
C ILE A 109 -26.56 2.86 52.79
N ALA A 110 -26.13 1.61 52.62
CA ALA A 110 -26.74 0.46 53.29
C ALA A 110 -26.65 0.59 54.81
N ASN A 111 -25.47 0.88 55.35
CA ASN A 111 -25.28 1.14 56.78
C ASN A 111 -26.20 2.28 57.24
N HIS A 112 -26.31 3.36 56.49
CA HIS A 112 -27.19 4.47 56.84
C HIS A 112 -28.66 4.06 56.89
N MET A 113 -29.14 3.28 55.91
CA MET A 113 -30.51 2.75 55.88
C MET A 113 -30.78 1.76 57.01
N TRP A 114 -29.90 0.77 57.22
CA TRP A 114 -30.09 -0.25 58.25
C TRP A 114 -29.89 0.29 59.67
N ASN A 115 -29.08 1.34 59.85
CA ASN A 115 -28.96 2.05 61.12
C ASN A 115 -30.25 2.79 61.52
N LEU A 116 -31.15 3.12 60.58
CA LEU A 116 -32.47 3.68 60.94
C LEU A 116 -33.31 2.70 61.77
N ILE A 117 -33.19 1.40 61.49
CA ILE A 117 -33.87 0.34 62.26
C ILE A 117 -33.26 0.24 63.67
N GLN A 118 -31.96 0.51 63.81
CA GLN A 118 -31.29 0.53 65.11
C GLN A 118 -31.71 1.75 65.95
N VAL A 119 -31.77 2.93 65.33
CA VAL A 119 -32.15 4.19 65.98
C VAL A 119 -33.62 4.15 66.41
N SER A 120 -34.52 3.59 65.60
CA SER A 120 -35.95 3.49 65.94
C SER A 120 -36.26 2.53 67.10
N LYS A 121 -35.34 1.61 67.44
CA LYS A 121 -35.53 0.56 68.47
C LYS A 121 -34.57 0.64 69.67
N GLN A 122 -33.70 1.65 69.74
CA GLN A 122 -32.71 1.84 70.83
C GLN A 122 -31.85 0.59 71.12
N LYS A 123 -31.36 -0.13 70.09
CA LYS A 123 -30.52 -1.33 70.26
C LYS A 123 -29.05 -1.09 69.86
N PRO A 124 -28.05 -1.65 70.58
CA PRO A 124 -26.64 -1.22 70.47
C PRO A 124 -25.74 -2.01 69.51
N HIS A 125 -26.24 -2.84 68.58
CA HIS A 125 -25.36 -3.70 67.75
C HIS A 125 -25.30 -3.22 66.29
N SER A 126 -24.11 -2.82 65.82
CA SER A 126 -23.86 -2.35 64.44
C SER A 126 -24.08 -3.45 63.40
N PHE A 127 -24.74 -3.10 62.30
CA PHE A 127 -24.98 -3.99 61.16
C PHE A 127 -23.71 -4.54 60.53
N GLU A 128 -22.71 -3.68 60.40
CA GLU A 128 -21.44 -4.01 59.76
C GLU A 128 -20.64 -5.04 60.57
N LEU A 129 -20.63 -4.93 61.90
CA LEU A 129 -19.93 -5.87 62.78
C LEU A 129 -20.50 -7.30 62.64
N MET A 130 -21.83 -7.44 62.54
CA MET A 130 -22.46 -8.75 62.32
C MET A 130 -22.01 -9.38 60.99
N LEU A 131 -21.92 -8.59 59.92
CA LEU A 131 -21.47 -9.07 58.61
C LEU A 131 -19.98 -9.42 58.60
N GLU A 132 -19.15 -8.69 59.33
CA GLU A 132 -17.71 -8.94 59.46
C GLU A 132 -17.42 -10.23 60.23
N GLU A 133 -18.08 -10.46 61.37
CA GLU A 133 -17.91 -11.67 62.17
C GLU A 133 -18.25 -12.93 61.38
N VAL A 134 -19.41 -12.94 60.70
CA VAL A 134 -19.84 -14.09 59.88
C VAL A 134 -18.93 -14.27 58.66
N ASN A 135 -18.40 -13.19 58.09
CA ASN A 135 -17.44 -13.27 57.00
C ASN A 135 -16.10 -13.89 57.44
N GLU A 136 -15.57 -13.54 58.61
CA GLU A 136 -14.33 -14.15 59.13
C GLU A 136 -14.51 -15.64 59.46
N GLU A 137 -15.67 -16.01 59.98
CA GLU A 137 -16.03 -17.41 60.18
C GLU A 137 -16.09 -18.18 58.85
N PHE A 138 -16.76 -17.62 57.82
CA PHE A 138 -16.81 -18.20 56.48
C PHE A 138 -15.41 -18.37 55.87
N LYS A 139 -14.57 -17.35 55.95
CA LYS A 139 -13.19 -17.39 55.44
C LYS A 139 -12.36 -18.47 56.12
N THR A 140 -12.48 -18.60 57.44
CA THR A 140 -11.72 -19.59 58.21
C THR A 140 -12.11 -21.01 57.81
N LYS A 141 -13.42 -21.31 57.78
CA LYS A 141 -13.94 -22.62 57.37
C LYS A 141 -13.55 -22.97 55.93
N ASN A 142 -13.69 -22.01 55.00
CA ASN A 142 -13.32 -22.21 53.60
C ASN A 142 -11.80 -22.36 53.40
N SER A 143 -10.98 -21.62 54.15
CA SER A 143 -9.50 -21.72 54.09
C SER A 143 -9.01 -23.10 54.52
N ILE A 144 -9.60 -23.67 55.58
CA ILE A 144 -9.28 -25.03 56.03
C ILE A 144 -9.60 -26.03 54.92
N CYS A 145 -10.79 -25.97 54.32
CA CYS A 145 -11.18 -26.84 53.21
C CYS A 145 -10.22 -26.74 52.02
N ASN A 146 -9.87 -25.52 51.60
CA ASN A 146 -9.02 -25.29 50.44
C ASN A 146 -7.58 -25.77 50.65
N ILE A 147 -6.98 -25.50 51.82
CA ILE A 147 -5.61 -25.92 52.12
C ILE A 147 -5.51 -27.45 52.12
N ILE A 148 -6.50 -28.14 52.71
CA ILE A 148 -6.52 -29.61 52.73
C ILE A 148 -6.73 -30.15 51.32
N LEU A 149 -7.67 -29.62 50.54
CA LEU A 149 -7.91 -30.06 49.17
C LEU A 149 -6.66 -29.93 48.30
N SER A 150 -6.03 -28.74 48.26
CA SER A 150 -4.81 -28.52 47.48
C SER A 150 -3.68 -29.44 47.92
N CYS A 151 -3.57 -29.73 49.22
CA CYS A 151 -2.54 -30.63 49.73
C CYS A 151 -2.81 -32.11 49.40
N ILE A 152 -4.08 -32.55 49.45
CA ILE A 152 -4.48 -33.90 49.06
C ILE A 152 -4.27 -34.13 47.55
N GLU A 153 -4.62 -33.15 46.72
CA GLU A 153 -4.43 -33.20 45.26
C GLU A 153 -2.95 -33.37 44.89
N GLU A 154 -2.08 -32.63 45.56
CA GLU A 154 -0.65 -32.61 45.27
C GLU A 154 0.10 -33.82 45.86
N TYR A 155 -0.12 -34.11 47.15
CA TYR A 155 0.71 -35.07 47.88
C TYR A 155 0.07 -36.46 48.00
N CYS A 156 -1.26 -36.59 47.97
CA CYS A 156 -1.96 -37.83 48.32
C CYS A 156 -2.59 -38.55 47.13
N GLN A 157 -2.04 -38.41 45.93
CA GLN A 157 -2.62 -39.00 44.70
C GLN A 157 -2.91 -40.50 44.81
N ASN A 158 -2.10 -41.24 45.57
CA ASN A 158 -2.21 -42.70 45.74
C ASN A 158 -2.83 -43.12 47.08
N ALA A 159 -3.51 -42.23 47.81
CA ALA A 159 -4.15 -42.55 49.09
C ALA A 159 -5.52 -43.23 48.89
N ASN A 160 -5.82 -44.25 49.68
CA ASN A 160 -7.02 -45.05 49.52
C ASN A 160 -8.31 -44.34 49.99
N ASP A 161 -8.18 -43.34 50.85
CA ASP A 161 -9.26 -42.52 51.40
C ASP A 161 -9.38 -41.15 50.71
N LYS A 162 -8.57 -40.88 49.68
CA LYS A 162 -8.54 -39.59 48.94
C LYS A 162 -9.93 -39.16 48.48
N ASP A 163 -10.60 -40.00 47.71
CA ASP A 163 -11.89 -39.65 47.10
C ASP A 163 -12.98 -39.45 48.15
N ASN A 164 -12.93 -40.22 49.25
CA ASN A 164 -13.84 -40.04 50.38
C ASN A 164 -13.60 -38.69 51.07
N LEU A 165 -12.35 -38.33 51.36
CA LEU A 165 -12.01 -37.05 51.97
C LEU A 165 -12.34 -35.87 51.06
N VAL A 166 -12.07 -35.97 49.76
CA VAL A 166 -12.44 -34.93 48.77
C VAL A 166 -13.96 -34.74 48.74
N ASN A 167 -14.74 -35.83 48.68
CA ASN A 167 -16.20 -35.76 48.70
C ASN A 167 -16.74 -35.16 50.00
N GLN A 168 -16.14 -35.48 51.15
CA GLN A 168 -16.52 -34.88 52.43
C GLN A 168 -16.23 -33.38 52.47
N ILE A 169 -15.08 -32.93 51.95
CA ILE A 169 -14.75 -31.50 51.90
C ILE A 169 -15.66 -30.76 50.91
N GLN A 170 -15.94 -31.34 49.74
CA GLN A 170 -16.88 -30.75 48.77
C GLN A 170 -18.30 -30.65 49.34
N ASN A 171 -18.74 -31.64 50.11
CA ASN A 171 -20.03 -31.57 50.81
C ASN A 171 -20.06 -30.44 51.86
N ILE A 172 -18.98 -30.23 52.59
CA ILE A 172 -18.86 -29.09 53.53
C ILE A 172 -18.89 -27.77 52.78
N GLN A 173 -18.16 -27.64 51.67
CA GLN A 173 -18.19 -26.44 50.83
C GLN A 173 -19.57 -26.18 50.24
N LYS A 174 -20.29 -27.23 49.82
CA LYS A 174 -21.68 -27.12 49.35
C LYS A 174 -22.59 -26.63 50.47
N LYS A 175 -22.49 -27.21 51.68
CA LYS A 175 -23.24 -26.76 52.86
C LYS A 175 -22.93 -25.32 53.24
N LEU A 176 -21.66 -24.89 53.16
CA LEU A 176 -21.27 -23.49 53.38
C LEU A 176 -21.96 -22.51 52.40
N MET A 177 -22.38 -22.99 51.23
CA MET A 177 -23.04 -22.17 50.21
C MET A 177 -24.58 -22.21 50.31
N THR A 178 -25.15 -23.33 50.77
CA THR A 178 -26.61 -23.53 50.85
C THR A 178 -27.20 -23.20 52.22
N ASP A 179 -26.44 -23.42 53.28
CA ASP A 179 -26.88 -23.28 54.66
C ASP A 179 -26.31 -21.96 55.24
N THR A 180 -26.78 -21.58 56.42
CA THR A 180 -26.20 -20.44 57.14
C THR A 180 -24.79 -20.75 57.60
N VAL A 181 -23.86 -19.79 57.51
CA VAL A 181 -22.43 -20.04 57.78
C VAL A 181 -22.18 -20.60 59.18
N CYS A 182 -22.94 -20.13 60.17
CA CYS A 182 -22.81 -20.55 61.56
C CYS A 182 -23.27 -22.01 61.78
N SER A 183 -24.17 -22.54 60.94
CA SER A 183 -24.70 -23.92 61.09
C SER A 183 -23.79 -25.00 60.50
N VAL A 184 -22.70 -24.63 59.82
CA VAL A 184 -21.79 -25.59 59.19
C VAL A 184 -20.57 -25.85 60.07
N GLU A 185 -20.42 -27.06 60.62
CA GLU A 185 -19.27 -27.44 61.45
C GLU A 185 -18.14 -28.08 60.63
N ILE A 186 -16.88 -27.80 61.01
CA ILE A 186 -15.70 -28.45 60.43
C ILE A 186 -15.28 -29.62 61.33
N PRO A 187 -15.27 -30.87 60.82
CA PRO A 187 -14.77 -32.03 61.56
C PRO A 187 -13.35 -31.84 62.11
N SER A 188 -13.11 -32.30 63.35
CA SER A 188 -11.81 -32.16 64.03
C SER A 188 -10.65 -32.84 63.29
N GLU A 189 -10.92 -33.91 62.54
CA GLU A 189 -9.94 -34.61 61.72
C GLU A 189 -9.37 -33.71 60.60
N PHE A 190 -10.19 -32.84 60.03
CA PHE A 190 -9.74 -31.86 59.05
C PHE A 190 -8.86 -30.77 59.67
N ILE A 191 -9.07 -30.42 60.94
CA ILE A 191 -8.20 -29.46 61.64
C ILE A 191 -6.78 -30.03 61.78
N VAL A 192 -6.64 -31.32 62.08
CA VAL A 192 -5.33 -31.99 62.18
C VAL A 192 -4.67 -32.10 60.81
N LEU A 193 -5.41 -32.52 59.78
CA LEU A 193 -4.91 -32.56 58.39
C LEU A 193 -4.46 -31.19 57.89
N ALA A 194 -5.21 -30.13 58.22
CA ALA A 194 -4.85 -28.76 57.87
C ALA A 194 -3.52 -28.32 58.49
N LYS A 195 -3.15 -28.84 59.67
CA LYS A 195 -1.87 -28.52 60.30
C LYS A 195 -0.69 -29.09 59.50
N CYS A 196 -0.75 -30.37 59.13
CA CYS A 196 0.27 -30.97 58.26
C CYS A 196 0.30 -30.30 56.89
N ALA A 197 -0.88 -30.06 56.30
CA ALA A 197 -1.00 -29.41 55.00
C ALA A 197 -0.37 -28.02 54.99
N LYS A 198 -0.59 -27.20 56.03
CA LYS A 198 0.00 -25.85 56.16
C LYS A 198 1.53 -25.86 56.15
N GLU A 199 2.17 -26.90 56.67
CA GLU A 199 3.63 -26.97 56.75
C GLU A 199 4.28 -27.29 55.40
N ILE A 200 3.71 -28.20 54.61
CA ILE A 200 4.33 -28.68 53.37
C ILE A 200 3.75 -28.03 52.10
N ILE A 201 2.48 -27.59 52.10
CA ILE A 201 1.84 -27.01 50.91
C ILE A 201 2.56 -25.78 50.34
N PRO A 202 3.20 -24.88 51.13
CA PRO A 202 3.92 -23.74 50.57
C PRO A 202 5.09 -24.17 49.69
N TYR A 203 5.60 -25.39 49.89
CA TYR A 203 6.75 -25.93 49.17
C TYR A 203 6.35 -26.83 48.00
N SER A 204 5.05 -26.99 47.71
CA SER A 204 4.56 -27.83 46.59
C SER A 204 5.19 -27.50 45.25
N LYS A 205 5.50 -26.23 45.01
CA LYS A 205 6.15 -25.76 43.78
C LYS A 205 7.68 -25.62 43.87
N CYS A 206 8.28 -25.98 45.01
CA CYS A 206 9.73 -25.99 45.15
C CYS A 206 10.29 -27.24 44.46
N GLN A 207 11.04 -27.04 43.38
CA GLN A 207 11.49 -28.13 42.51
C GLN A 207 12.49 -29.04 43.23
N ILE A 208 13.36 -28.46 44.06
CA ILE A 208 14.32 -29.24 44.85
C ILE A 208 13.59 -30.14 45.85
N TRP A 209 12.56 -29.60 46.50
CA TRP A 209 11.73 -30.39 47.42
C TRP A 209 11.02 -31.52 46.69
N GLN A 210 10.39 -31.25 45.54
CA GLN A 210 9.69 -32.28 44.76
C GLN A 210 10.63 -33.37 44.24
N ASN A 211 11.83 -32.99 43.77
CA ASN A 211 12.85 -33.94 43.34
C ASN A 211 13.29 -34.83 44.52
N PHE A 212 13.57 -34.22 45.68
CA PHE A 212 13.94 -34.96 46.89
C PHE A 212 12.82 -35.92 47.34
N LEU A 213 11.58 -35.43 47.39
CA LEU A 213 10.42 -36.21 47.80
C LEU A 213 10.19 -37.41 46.87
N THR A 214 10.30 -37.21 45.55
CA THR A 214 10.12 -38.27 44.56
C THR A 214 11.20 -39.35 44.69
N THR A 215 12.47 -38.97 44.88
CA THR A 215 13.56 -39.94 45.10
C THR A 215 13.31 -40.80 46.35
N TYR A 216 12.82 -40.19 47.44
CA TYR A 216 12.58 -40.90 48.70
C TYR A 216 11.31 -41.75 48.70
N ARG A 217 10.24 -41.33 48.02
CA ARG A 217 9.01 -42.13 47.86
C ARG A 217 9.25 -43.42 47.08
N ASN A 218 10.21 -43.43 46.16
CA ASN A 218 10.58 -44.59 45.36
C ASN A 218 11.48 -45.61 46.10
N GLN A 219 11.83 -45.36 47.37
CA GLN A 219 12.62 -46.26 48.23
C GLN A 219 11.75 -46.81 49.39
N PRO A 220 11.07 -47.97 49.22
CA PRO A 220 10.02 -48.42 50.14
C PRO A 220 10.48 -48.72 51.57
N ILE A 221 11.74 -49.11 51.77
CA ILE A 221 12.32 -49.41 53.10
C ILE A 221 12.49 -48.14 53.93
N LEU A 222 12.96 -47.03 53.32
CA LEU A 222 13.17 -45.76 54.02
C LEU A 222 11.86 -45.00 54.24
N TYR A 223 10.92 -45.10 53.30
CA TYR A 223 9.60 -44.45 53.40
C TYR A 223 8.70 -45.10 54.47
N SER A 224 8.83 -46.42 54.69
CA SER A 224 8.08 -47.14 55.74
C SER A 224 8.62 -46.87 57.16
N GLN A 225 9.94 -46.70 57.32
CA GLN A 225 10.55 -46.33 58.60
C GLN A 225 10.14 -44.93 59.07
N ALA A 226 10.00 -43.96 58.15
CA ALA A 226 9.49 -42.62 58.48
C ALA A 226 8.02 -42.63 58.98
N SER A 227 7.23 -43.61 58.54
CA SER A 227 5.82 -43.77 58.92
C SER A 227 5.59 -44.49 60.26
N ALA A 228 6.56 -45.24 60.81
CA ALA A 228 6.29 -46.23 61.86
C ALA A 228 6.85 -46.00 63.28
N ASN A 229 7.74 -45.04 63.58
CA ASN A 229 8.11 -44.73 64.99
C ASN A 229 8.71 -43.31 65.22
N PRO A 230 8.68 -42.77 66.47
CA PRO A 230 9.08 -41.39 66.78
C PRO A 230 10.49 -41.19 67.39
N ILE A 231 11.38 -42.19 67.48
CA ILE A 231 12.64 -42.05 68.24
C ILE A 231 13.81 -42.73 67.51
N LEU A 232 14.85 -41.97 67.20
CA LEU A 232 16.24 -42.43 67.32
C LEU A 232 17.18 -41.23 67.44
N SER A 233 17.89 -41.26 68.56
CA SER A 233 18.81 -40.29 69.12
C SER A 233 20.05 -40.05 68.26
N VAL A 234 20.55 -38.83 68.41
CA VAL A 234 21.94 -38.42 68.17
C VAL A 234 22.92 -39.45 68.74
N ASP A 235 23.85 -39.96 67.93
CA ASP A 235 25.25 -40.07 68.38
C ASP A 235 26.28 -40.19 67.25
N LYS A 236 27.47 -39.69 67.60
CA LYS A 236 28.65 -39.37 66.79
C LYS A 236 29.47 -40.62 66.42
N SER A 237 29.99 -40.69 65.19
CA SER A 237 31.42 -40.99 64.92
C SER A 237 31.75 -40.89 63.42
N ASP A 238 32.37 -39.76 63.07
CA ASP A 238 33.49 -39.57 62.16
C ASP A 238 34.08 -40.73 61.32
N LYS A 239 34.43 -40.33 60.08
CA LYS A 239 35.62 -40.67 59.25
C LYS A 239 35.46 -41.61 58.05
N ALA A 240 36.03 -41.10 56.94
CA ALA A 240 36.21 -41.67 55.60
C ALA A 240 34.90 -41.75 54.81
N ILE A 241 34.73 -41.14 53.64
CA ILE A 241 35.62 -41.16 52.48
C ILE A 241 35.47 -39.82 51.73
N ALA A 242 36.61 -39.15 51.54
CA ALA A 242 36.76 -38.10 50.56
C ALA A 242 36.92 -38.71 49.16
N SER A 243 36.66 -37.87 48.16
CA SER A 243 37.08 -37.95 46.75
C SER A 243 36.37 -38.94 45.83
N SER A 244 35.76 -38.34 44.77
CA SER A 244 35.60 -38.84 43.38
C SER A 244 34.89 -40.19 43.19
N THR A 245 33.90 -40.37 42.33
CA THR A 245 33.91 -40.12 40.88
C THR A 245 32.48 -40.34 40.34
N GLU A 246 32.16 -39.66 39.23
CA GLU A 246 31.29 -40.12 38.13
C GLU A 246 30.19 -41.15 38.42
N ILE A 247 28.94 -40.71 38.30
CA ILE A 247 27.78 -41.59 38.08
C ILE A 247 27.96 -42.23 36.70
N ASN A 248 28.53 -43.43 36.68
CA ASN A 248 28.54 -44.28 35.50
C ASN A 248 27.23 -45.07 35.44
N VAL A 249 26.36 -44.66 34.52
CA VAL A 249 25.19 -45.41 34.09
C VAL A 249 25.68 -46.66 33.36
N LYS A 250 25.76 -47.80 34.07
CA LYS A 250 25.70 -49.19 33.55
C LYS A 250 26.09 -50.16 34.66
N SER A 251 25.11 -50.84 35.26
CA SER A 251 25.20 -52.24 35.76
C SER A 251 24.09 -52.57 36.75
N ILE A 252 22.82 -52.55 36.32
CA ILE A 252 21.79 -53.42 36.90
C ILE A 252 20.86 -53.86 35.76
N GLU A 253 21.38 -54.74 34.91
CA GLU A 253 20.58 -55.64 34.08
C GLU A 253 21.01 -57.06 34.44
N SER A 254 20.34 -57.66 35.41
CA SER A 254 20.17 -59.11 35.50
C SER A 254 19.18 -59.42 36.63
N GLU A 255 18.26 -60.32 36.32
CA GLU A 255 17.27 -60.94 37.22
C GLU A 255 15.95 -60.18 37.42
N LYS A 256 15.17 -60.16 36.33
CA LYS A 256 13.77 -60.57 36.42
C LYS A 256 13.73 -62.03 36.88
N GLN A 257 13.21 -62.30 38.07
CA GLN A 257 12.10 -63.24 38.23
C GLN A 257 11.59 -63.27 39.67
N ASP A 258 10.26 -63.28 39.73
CA ASP A 258 9.41 -63.87 40.76
C ASP A 258 8.98 -63.02 41.97
N ASN A 259 7.65 -62.88 41.99
CA ASN A 259 6.76 -62.47 43.07
C ASN A 259 6.57 -60.97 43.30
N GLU A 260 5.72 -60.41 42.43
CA GLU A 260 4.64 -59.52 42.83
C GLU A 260 4.02 -59.94 44.17
N ILE A 261 4.51 -59.36 45.27
CA ILE A 261 3.66 -58.99 46.41
C ILE A 261 4.14 -57.60 46.85
N HIS A 262 3.71 -56.57 46.12
CA HIS A 262 3.57 -55.26 46.72
C HIS A 262 2.48 -55.40 47.80
N LEU A 263 2.88 -55.67 49.04
CA LEU A 263 2.04 -55.40 50.21
C LEU A 263 1.86 -53.87 50.27
N SER A 264 0.92 -53.37 49.47
CA SER A 264 0.43 -52.00 49.55
C SER A 264 -0.33 -51.90 50.86
N TYR A 265 0.35 -51.45 51.92
CA TYR A 265 -0.39 -50.91 53.06
C TYR A 265 -1.28 -49.78 52.52
N PRO A 266 -2.60 -49.82 52.75
CA PRO A 266 -3.47 -48.71 52.39
C PRO A 266 -3.03 -47.49 53.21
N LYS A 267 -2.29 -46.56 52.58
CA LYS A 267 -1.84 -45.35 53.26
C LYS A 267 -2.95 -44.32 53.16
N SER A 268 -3.55 -43.96 54.30
CA SER A 268 -4.49 -42.84 54.38
C SER A 268 -3.81 -41.52 54.02
N CYS A 269 -4.55 -40.53 53.52
CA CYS A 269 -4.06 -39.17 53.28
C CYS A 269 -3.30 -38.63 54.50
N TYR A 270 -3.84 -38.87 55.70
CA TYR A 270 -3.19 -38.48 56.96
C TYR A 270 -1.79 -39.10 57.12
N SER A 271 -1.65 -40.41 56.88
CA SER A 271 -0.37 -41.11 57.01
C SER A 271 0.67 -40.64 55.98
N ILE A 272 0.22 -40.28 54.76
CA ILE A 272 1.09 -39.74 53.70
C ILE A 272 1.58 -38.36 54.09
N LEU A 273 0.67 -37.44 54.43
CA LEU A 273 1.04 -36.06 54.79
C LEU A 273 1.95 -36.01 56.02
N GLN A 274 1.72 -36.88 57.01
CA GLN A 274 2.57 -36.96 58.19
C GLN A 274 3.99 -37.47 57.84
N ALA A 275 4.11 -38.47 56.95
CA ALA A 275 5.40 -38.97 56.49
C ALA A 275 6.15 -37.93 55.65
N ASP A 276 5.46 -37.24 54.74
CA ASP A 276 6.05 -36.20 53.89
C ASP A 276 6.51 -35.00 54.72
N THR A 277 5.77 -34.61 55.76
CA THR A 277 6.17 -33.54 56.70
C THR A 277 7.47 -33.91 57.42
N LYS A 278 7.64 -35.16 57.84
CA LYS A 278 8.91 -35.63 58.43
C LYS A 278 10.06 -35.62 57.42
N LEU A 279 9.82 -36.07 56.19
CA LEU A 279 10.82 -36.01 55.12
C LEU A 279 11.21 -34.58 54.79
N PHE A 280 10.27 -33.63 54.86
CA PHE A 280 10.53 -32.22 54.64
C PHE A 280 11.54 -31.67 55.64
N HIS A 281 11.43 -32.03 56.93
CA HIS A 281 12.43 -31.64 57.92
C HIS A 281 13.82 -32.23 57.64
N ILE A 282 13.90 -33.48 57.17
CA ILE A 282 15.18 -34.11 56.78
C ILE A 282 15.80 -33.39 55.58
N PHE A 283 14.98 -33.06 54.59
CA PHE A 283 15.37 -32.30 53.41
C PHE A 283 15.97 -30.94 53.80
N ILE A 284 15.26 -30.15 54.59
CA ILE A 284 15.70 -28.83 55.03
C ILE A 284 17.04 -28.90 55.76
N ASN A 285 17.21 -29.84 56.70
CA ASN A 285 18.46 -30.00 57.44
C ASN A 285 19.65 -30.36 56.53
N ARG A 286 19.44 -31.23 55.53
CA ARG A 286 20.49 -31.57 54.56
C ARG A 286 20.84 -30.41 53.64
N LEU A 287 19.82 -29.67 53.19
CA LEU A 287 20.03 -28.52 52.33
C LEU A 287 20.81 -27.41 53.06
N ILE A 288 20.46 -27.12 54.32
CA ILE A 288 21.19 -26.17 55.17
C ILE A 288 22.67 -26.58 55.30
N HIS A 289 22.97 -27.86 55.54
CA HIS A 289 24.35 -28.36 55.65
C HIS A 289 25.16 -28.22 54.36
N SER A 290 24.52 -28.44 53.20
CA SER A 290 25.15 -28.25 51.89
C SER A 290 25.40 -26.78 51.61
N CYS A 291 24.42 -25.91 51.88
CA CYS A 291 24.52 -24.47 51.69
C CYS A 291 25.52 -23.81 52.65
N SER A 292 25.76 -24.35 53.85
CA SER A 292 26.73 -23.78 54.80
C SER A 292 28.19 -23.86 54.33
N LYS A 293 28.49 -24.60 53.26
CA LYS A 293 29.83 -24.72 52.66
C LYS A 293 30.05 -23.76 51.48
N TRP A 294 29.15 -22.79 51.27
CA TRP A 294 29.16 -21.88 50.11
C TRP A 294 30.50 -21.14 49.90
N GLU A 295 31.25 -20.82 50.95
CA GLU A 295 32.53 -20.09 50.83
C GLU A 295 33.58 -20.83 50.01
N ILE A 296 33.63 -22.17 50.15
CA ILE A 296 34.65 -23.04 49.55
C ILE A 296 34.17 -23.78 48.31
N LEU A 297 32.84 -23.86 48.12
CA LEU A 297 32.26 -24.52 46.96
C LEU A 297 32.43 -23.65 45.71
N PRO A 298 32.74 -24.27 44.55
CA PRO A 298 32.61 -23.61 43.25
C PRO A 298 31.21 -23.04 43.05
N ILE A 299 31.12 -21.91 42.34
CA ILE A 299 29.85 -21.30 41.93
C ILE A 299 28.96 -22.32 41.20
N SER A 300 29.52 -23.11 40.29
CA SER A 300 28.77 -24.11 39.53
C SER A 300 28.09 -25.17 40.41
N GLN A 301 28.75 -25.58 41.50
CA GLN A 301 28.18 -26.52 42.46
C GLN A 301 27.09 -25.85 43.30
N SER A 302 27.29 -24.58 43.66
CA SER A 302 26.28 -23.78 44.38
C SER A 302 25.02 -23.56 43.53
N ILE A 303 25.18 -23.27 42.24
CA ILE A 303 24.06 -23.14 41.28
C ILE A 303 23.33 -24.48 41.13
N LYS A 304 24.04 -25.62 41.04
CA LYS A 304 23.43 -26.95 40.93
C LYS A 304 22.57 -27.34 42.14
N LEU A 305 22.78 -26.73 43.31
CA LEU A 305 21.91 -26.94 44.47
C LEU A 305 20.50 -26.38 44.23
N PHE A 306 20.34 -25.41 43.33
CA PHE A 306 19.06 -24.77 43.00
C PHE A 306 18.78 -24.80 41.49
N PRO A 307 18.13 -25.88 40.99
CA PRO A 307 17.74 -26.01 39.58
C PRO A 307 16.86 -24.85 39.10
N ASN A 308 15.98 -24.31 39.96
CA ASN A 308 15.19 -23.12 39.69
C ASN A 308 15.61 -21.98 40.63
N MET A 309 16.81 -21.45 40.37
CA MET A 309 17.60 -20.53 41.21
C MET A 309 16.77 -19.56 42.08
N HIS A 310 16.00 -18.65 41.48
CA HIS A 310 15.26 -17.63 42.23
C HIS A 310 14.02 -18.18 42.95
N ASN A 311 13.24 -19.02 42.27
CA ASN A 311 11.98 -19.52 42.82
C ASN A 311 12.22 -20.45 44.02
N ASP A 312 13.17 -21.37 43.90
CA ASP A 312 13.49 -22.30 44.99
C ASP A 312 14.05 -21.57 46.22
N LEU A 313 14.91 -20.57 46.01
CA LEU A 313 15.43 -19.74 47.11
C LEU A 313 14.31 -18.94 47.79
N ASP A 314 13.34 -18.40 47.04
CA ASP A 314 12.23 -17.64 47.62
C ASP A 314 11.33 -18.49 48.52
N TYR A 315 11.08 -19.76 48.16
CA TYR A 315 10.37 -20.68 49.04
C TYR A 315 11.19 -21.02 50.29
N LEU A 316 12.52 -21.14 50.17
CA LEU A 316 13.37 -21.70 51.21
C LEU A 316 14.11 -20.67 52.07
N LYS A 317 14.11 -19.38 51.71
CA LYS A 317 14.89 -18.31 52.37
C LYS A 317 14.69 -18.22 53.88
N HIS A 318 13.48 -18.52 54.37
CA HIS A 318 13.17 -18.51 55.80
C HIS A 318 13.92 -19.58 56.61
N ASN A 319 14.52 -20.57 55.94
CA ASN A 319 15.27 -21.67 56.55
C ASN A 319 16.80 -21.47 56.55
N PHE A 320 17.31 -20.40 55.93
CA PHE A 320 18.75 -20.11 55.85
C PHE A 320 19.17 -18.92 56.71
N ASN A 321 20.46 -18.83 57.05
CA ASN A 321 20.99 -17.63 57.69
C ASN A 321 21.16 -16.48 56.67
N VAL A 322 21.30 -15.25 57.19
CA VAL A 322 21.36 -14.03 56.35
C VAL A 322 22.53 -14.05 55.36
N ASP A 323 23.67 -14.63 55.74
CA ASP A 323 24.86 -14.68 54.88
C ASP A 323 24.70 -15.62 53.69
N ILE A 324 24.10 -16.80 53.89
CA ILE A 324 23.77 -17.74 52.81
C ILE A 324 22.76 -17.10 51.85
N ILE A 325 21.73 -16.44 52.38
CA ILE A 325 20.73 -15.74 51.57
C ILE A 325 21.43 -14.67 50.72
N LYS A 326 22.25 -13.81 51.36
CA LYS A 326 22.97 -12.74 50.68
C LYS A 326 23.88 -13.29 49.57
N PHE A 327 24.59 -14.38 49.82
CA PHE A 327 25.43 -15.02 48.82
C PHE A 327 24.61 -15.52 47.63
N PHE A 328 23.57 -16.33 47.86
CA PHE A 328 22.77 -16.91 46.77
C PHE A 328 21.98 -15.85 45.99
N THR A 329 21.44 -14.82 46.66
CA THR A 329 20.82 -13.68 45.98
C THR A 329 21.83 -12.98 45.06
N THR A 330 23.02 -12.67 45.58
CA THR A 330 24.08 -12.02 44.80
C THR A 330 24.53 -12.90 43.63
N LEU A 331 24.64 -14.21 43.85
CA LEU A 331 25.07 -15.17 42.84
C LEU A 331 24.04 -15.31 41.72
N PHE A 332 22.75 -15.37 42.06
CA PHE A 332 21.69 -15.47 41.07
C PHE A 332 21.50 -14.16 40.30
N ASP A 333 21.65 -13.01 40.96
CA ASP A 333 21.64 -11.70 40.29
C ASP A 333 22.80 -11.55 39.29
N TYR A 334 24.00 -12.01 39.67
CA TYR A 334 25.14 -12.10 38.75
C TYR A 334 24.85 -13.03 37.58
N ASN A 335 24.39 -14.26 37.85
CA ASN A 335 24.15 -15.25 36.81
C ASN A 335 23.05 -14.82 35.83
N LYS A 336 21.99 -14.17 36.33
CA LYS A 336 20.90 -13.62 35.53
C LYS A 336 21.38 -12.53 34.57
N ASN A 337 22.33 -11.70 35.02
CA ASN A 337 22.83 -10.55 34.27
C ASN A 337 24.23 -10.77 33.69
N LEU A 338 24.71 -12.02 33.63
CA LEU A 338 26.10 -12.36 33.31
C LEU A 338 26.59 -11.69 32.03
N ASN A 339 25.82 -11.80 30.95
CA ASN A 339 26.16 -11.20 29.66
C ASN A 339 26.21 -9.67 29.74
N TYR A 340 25.25 -9.04 30.42
CA TYR A 340 25.19 -7.59 30.58
C TYR A 340 26.37 -7.06 31.43
N ILE A 341 26.71 -7.76 32.51
CA ILE A 341 27.86 -7.44 33.36
C ILE A 341 29.17 -7.58 32.57
N ASN A 342 29.31 -8.66 31.81
CA ASN A 342 30.48 -8.87 30.94
C ASN A 342 30.59 -7.78 29.88
N HIS A 343 29.47 -7.37 29.26
CA HIS A 343 29.44 -6.27 28.32
C HIS A 343 29.83 -4.93 28.97
N ILE A 344 29.37 -4.63 30.18
CA ILE A 344 29.78 -3.43 30.92
C ILE A 344 31.29 -3.45 31.18
N CYS A 345 31.83 -4.57 31.68
CA CYS A 345 33.25 -4.72 31.96
C CYS A 345 34.09 -4.55 30.70
N GLN A 346 33.72 -5.24 29.62
CA GLN A 346 34.41 -5.16 28.34
C GLN A 346 34.30 -3.76 27.73
N GLY A 347 33.14 -3.11 27.83
CA GLY A 347 32.94 -1.77 27.33
C GLY A 347 33.72 -0.70 28.08
N CYS A 348 33.83 -0.82 29.41
CA CYS A 348 34.73 0.03 30.20
C CYS A 348 36.19 -0.16 29.77
N ILE A 349 36.63 -1.39 29.52
CA ILE A 349 37.97 -1.70 29.00
C ILE A 349 38.16 -1.08 27.60
N ASN A 350 37.19 -1.26 26.70
CA ASN A 350 37.24 -0.70 25.35
C ASN A 350 37.29 0.83 25.37
N LEU A 351 36.58 1.49 26.29
CA LEU A 351 36.65 2.94 26.50
C LEU A 351 38.01 3.38 27.05
N PHE A 352 38.59 2.62 27.99
CA PHE A 352 39.96 2.88 28.47
C PHE A 352 40.96 2.85 27.32
N ASP A 353 40.85 1.84 26.45
CA ASP A 353 41.77 1.65 25.33
C ASP A 353 41.55 2.70 24.23
N LEU A 354 40.29 3.04 23.91
CA LEU A 354 39.94 4.01 22.86
C LEU A 354 40.37 5.44 23.20
N PHE A 355 40.21 5.86 24.45
CA PHE A 355 40.50 7.24 24.88
C PHE A 355 41.78 7.38 25.70
N GLN A 356 42.57 6.31 25.85
CA GLN A 356 43.83 6.29 26.62
C GLN A 356 43.65 6.82 28.06
N ILE A 357 42.57 6.41 28.72
CA ILE A 357 42.26 6.77 30.11
C ILE A 357 43.31 6.11 31.03
N GLN A 358 43.84 6.82 32.02
CA GLN A 358 44.82 6.22 32.93
C GLN A 358 44.22 5.07 33.74
N LEU A 359 45.02 4.00 33.85
CA LEU A 359 44.64 2.76 34.52
C LEU A 359 44.82 2.90 36.02
N ASP A 360 43.72 3.09 36.75
CA ASP A 360 43.65 2.75 38.17
C ASP A 360 43.51 1.23 38.35
N ASN A 361 43.53 0.76 39.61
CA ASN A 361 43.16 -0.63 40.02
C ASN A 361 41.76 -1.09 39.55
N SER A 362 41.06 -0.28 38.75
CA SER A 362 39.78 -0.57 38.12
C SER A 362 39.91 -1.53 36.93
N LYS A 363 40.96 -1.45 36.10
CA LYS A 363 41.10 -2.37 34.94
C LYS A 363 41.41 -3.80 35.38
N THR A 364 42.22 -3.97 36.42
CA THR A 364 42.47 -5.28 37.04
C THR A 364 41.19 -5.87 37.61
N MET A 365 40.41 -5.08 38.37
CA MET A 365 39.12 -5.50 38.93
C MET A 365 38.08 -5.89 37.84
N LEU A 366 37.99 -5.15 36.73
CA LEU A 366 37.13 -5.52 35.60
C LEU A 366 37.59 -6.82 34.91
N THR A 367 38.91 -7.02 34.81
CA THR A 367 39.49 -8.25 34.26
C THR A 367 39.23 -9.43 35.19
N ASP A 368 39.32 -9.24 36.50
CA ASP A 368 39.02 -10.26 37.50
C ASP A 368 37.55 -10.71 37.40
N VAL A 369 36.61 -9.78 37.10
CA VAL A 369 35.21 -10.11 36.84
C VAL A 369 35.06 -10.96 35.57
N LEU A 370 35.73 -10.58 34.47
CA LEU A 370 35.68 -11.31 33.20
C LEU A 370 36.35 -12.69 33.28
N GLN A 371 37.30 -12.88 34.21
CA GLN A 371 37.98 -14.16 34.45
C GLN A 371 37.22 -15.07 35.43
N MET A 372 36.16 -14.58 36.09
CA MET A 372 35.31 -15.44 36.91
C MET A 372 34.69 -16.55 36.06
N ASN A 373 34.85 -17.78 36.51
CA ASN A 373 34.36 -18.96 35.80
C ASN A 373 33.64 -19.90 36.77
N GLU A 374 33.13 -21.01 36.24
CA GLU A 374 32.37 -22.01 36.99
C GLU A 374 33.10 -22.62 38.21
N ASN A 375 34.44 -22.53 38.24
CA ASN A 375 35.29 -23.06 39.30
C ASN A 375 35.68 -22.01 40.36
N THR A 376 35.32 -20.74 40.17
CA THR A 376 35.55 -19.70 41.18
C THR A 376 34.80 -20.07 42.46
N ASN A 377 35.48 -20.06 43.61
CA ASN A 377 34.85 -20.35 44.90
C ASN A 377 33.92 -19.22 45.34
N GLY A 378 32.93 -19.53 46.18
CA GLY A 378 31.90 -18.55 46.58
C GLY A 378 32.43 -17.30 47.29
N LYS A 379 33.49 -17.43 48.09
CA LYS A 379 34.08 -16.28 48.82
C LYS A 379 34.81 -15.31 47.88
N THR A 380 35.61 -15.83 46.95
CA THR A 380 36.29 -15.06 45.91
C THR A 380 35.29 -14.40 44.99
N PHE A 381 34.26 -15.13 44.55
CA PHE A 381 33.14 -14.59 43.78
C PHE A 381 32.51 -13.37 44.45
N LEU A 382 32.09 -13.54 45.72
CA LEU A 382 31.39 -12.50 46.46
C LEU A 382 32.25 -11.24 46.56
N THR A 383 33.56 -11.41 46.79
CA THR A 383 34.52 -10.30 46.90
C THR A 383 34.69 -9.55 45.57
N ILE A 384 34.92 -10.28 44.47
CA ILE A 384 35.11 -9.68 43.14
C ILE A 384 33.84 -8.96 42.70
N TYR A 385 32.69 -9.63 42.76
CA TYR A 385 31.43 -9.07 42.30
C TYR A 385 30.96 -7.90 43.17
N GLN A 386 31.10 -7.95 44.50
CA GLN A 386 30.75 -6.79 45.35
C GLN A 386 31.63 -5.59 45.06
N THR A 387 32.92 -5.80 44.78
CA THR A 387 33.84 -4.72 44.41
C THR A 387 33.42 -4.07 43.09
N PHE A 388 33.08 -4.87 42.08
CA PHE A 388 32.51 -4.39 40.82
C PHE A 388 31.19 -3.66 41.01
N HIS A 389 30.27 -4.26 41.78
CA HIS A 389 28.94 -3.74 42.00
C HIS A 389 29.00 -2.36 42.68
N GLN A 390 29.87 -2.18 43.68
CA GLN A 390 30.04 -0.90 44.37
C GLN A 390 30.79 0.14 43.53
N ARG A 391 31.87 -0.24 42.83
CA ARG A 391 32.75 0.72 42.16
C ARG A 391 32.27 1.14 40.78
N ILE A 392 31.50 0.30 40.09
CA ILE A 392 31.04 0.53 38.73
C ILE A 392 29.51 0.53 38.68
N TYR A 393 28.88 -0.60 38.97
CA TYR A 393 27.44 -0.79 38.69
C TYR A 393 26.54 0.20 39.44
N VAL A 394 26.78 0.41 40.74
CA VAL A 394 26.01 1.36 41.58
C VAL A 394 26.50 2.80 41.43
N ARG A 395 27.77 3.00 41.08
CA ARG A 395 28.38 4.33 40.99
C ARG A 395 27.81 5.14 39.83
N TYR A 396 27.52 4.49 38.70
CA TYR A 396 27.05 5.15 37.48
C TYR A 396 25.56 4.95 37.27
N SER A 397 24.92 5.93 36.62
CA SER A 397 23.51 5.85 36.29
C SER A 397 23.22 4.68 35.33
N ARG A 398 21.97 4.19 35.32
CA ARG A 398 21.53 3.10 34.44
C ARG A 398 21.86 3.39 32.97
N ARG A 399 21.64 4.63 32.52
CA ARG A 399 21.92 5.09 31.15
C ARG A 399 23.42 4.99 30.80
N ILE A 400 24.31 5.27 31.75
CA ILE A 400 25.76 5.11 31.55
C ILE A 400 26.16 3.65 31.50
N ASN A 401 25.60 2.81 32.36
CA ASN A 401 25.83 1.37 32.30
C ASN A 401 25.33 0.76 30.98
N GLU A 402 24.24 1.28 30.40
CA GLU A 402 23.76 0.91 29.07
C GLU A 402 24.76 1.32 27.96
N ILE A 403 25.32 2.54 28.00
CA ILE A 403 26.40 2.94 27.08
C ILE A 403 27.64 2.03 27.23
N PHE A 404 28.06 1.72 28.46
CA PHE A 404 29.15 0.78 28.70
C PHE A 404 28.84 -0.59 28.08
N SER A 405 27.63 -1.10 28.26
CA SER A 405 27.22 -2.35 27.63
C SER A 405 27.35 -2.30 26.10
N TYR A 406 26.91 -1.22 25.43
CA TYR A 406 27.04 -1.12 23.96
C TYR A 406 28.49 -1.01 23.48
N TYR A 407 29.36 -0.31 24.22
CA TYR A 407 30.79 -0.31 23.92
C TYR A 407 31.43 -1.69 24.09
N GLY A 408 30.83 -2.58 24.88
CA GLY A 408 31.24 -3.98 25.02
C GLY A 408 30.65 -4.90 23.95
N SER A 409 29.32 -4.88 23.76
CA SER A 409 28.59 -5.80 22.91
C SER A 409 28.59 -5.41 21.42
N ALA A 410 28.65 -4.12 21.10
CA ALA A 410 28.57 -3.58 19.75
C ALA A 410 29.90 -2.90 19.32
N LEU A 411 31.04 -3.44 19.76
CA LEU A 411 32.36 -2.87 19.49
C LEU A 411 32.64 -2.70 17.98
N GLU A 412 32.21 -3.64 17.15
CA GLU A 412 32.40 -3.56 15.69
C GLU A 412 31.63 -2.39 15.07
N LEU A 413 30.41 -2.12 15.54
CA LEU A 413 29.62 -0.97 15.13
C LEU A 413 30.33 0.34 15.54
N VAL A 414 30.80 0.41 16.78
CA VAL A 414 31.52 1.59 17.30
C VAL A 414 32.79 1.86 16.50
N LYS A 415 33.60 0.81 16.22
CA LYS A 415 34.80 0.92 15.37
C LYS A 415 34.46 1.38 13.96
N PHE A 416 33.41 0.82 13.37
CA PHE A 416 32.93 1.21 12.05
C PHE A 416 32.50 2.68 12.03
N LEU A 417 31.70 3.13 13.00
CA LEU A 417 31.28 4.53 13.13
C LEU A 417 32.47 5.50 13.28
N TYR A 418 33.51 5.13 14.03
CA TYR A 418 34.72 5.95 14.11
C TYR A 418 35.56 5.94 12.83
N SER A 419 35.43 4.92 11.98
CA SER A 419 36.10 4.87 10.68
C SER A 419 35.42 5.72 9.60
N LEU A 420 34.12 6.02 9.75
CA LEU A 420 33.37 6.81 8.79
C LEU A 420 33.72 8.31 8.88
N SER A 421 33.97 8.92 7.73
CA SER A 421 34.08 10.37 7.58
C SER A 421 32.69 11.02 7.45
N ALA A 422 32.61 12.35 7.57
CA ALA A 422 31.35 13.08 7.40
C ALA A 422 30.75 12.87 6.00
N SER A 423 31.58 12.80 4.96
CA SER A 423 31.11 12.53 3.60
C SER A 423 30.57 11.11 3.45
N ASP A 424 31.15 10.11 4.11
CA ASP A 424 30.65 8.73 4.07
C ASP A 424 29.23 8.61 4.63
N VAL A 425 28.92 9.39 5.67
CA VAL A 425 27.60 9.46 6.29
C VAL A 425 26.58 10.11 5.36
N ASP A 426 26.94 11.22 4.70
CA ASP A 426 26.08 11.88 3.71
C ASP A 426 25.82 10.98 2.50
N ASN A 427 26.82 10.22 2.06
CA ASN A 427 26.71 9.27 0.97
C ASN A 427 25.75 8.12 1.28
N LEU A 428 25.84 7.58 2.50
CA LEU A 428 24.90 6.56 2.99
C LEU A 428 23.48 7.12 3.07
N ARG A 429 23.32 8.38 3.48
CA ARG A 429 22.03 9.07 3.59
C ARG A 429 21.36 9.32 2.23
N GLU A 430 22.12 9.72 1.21
CA GLU A 430 21.58 9.95 -0.14
C GLU A 430 21.13 8.65 -0.82
N THR A 431 21.87 7.57 -0.60
CA THR A 431 21.64 6.27 -1.25
C THR A 431 20.31 5.63 -0.86
N VAL A 432 19.85 5.90 0.37
CA VAL A 432 18.58 5.41 0.91
C VAL A 432 17.37 5.89 0.12
N ASN A 433 17.46 7.06 -0.54
CA ASN A 433 16.37 7.58 -1.36
C ASN A 433 16.12 6.77 -2.65
N GLY A 434 17.03 5.85 -3.01
CA GLY A 434 16.94 5.07 -4.26
C GLY A 434 17.13 3.57 -4.08
N TRP A 435 17.16 3.05 -2.85
CA TRP A 435 17.31 1.62 -2.57
C TRP A 435 15.98 0.99 -2.15
N ASP A 436 15.84 -0.30 -2.46
CA ASP A 436 14.65 -1.08 -2.12
C ASP A 436 14.54 -1.25 -0.59
N GLU A 437 13.42 -0.85 0.01
CA GLU A 437 13.19 -0.84 1.48
C GLU A 437 13.22 -2.24 2.12
N THR A 438 13.37 -3.29 1.32
CA THR A 438 13.36 -4.69 1.74
C THR A 438 14.61 -5.14 2.50
N LEU A 439 15.75 -4.44 2.37
CA LEU A 439 17.04 -4.83 2.98
C LEU A 439 17.46 -3.93 4.16
N ILE A 440 17.30 -2.61 4.03
CA ILE A 440 17.54 -1.63 5.10
C ILE A 440 16.49 -0.52 4.95
N ASN A 441 15.76 -0.23 6.03
CA ASN A 441 14.79 0.86 6.01
C ASN A 441 15.48 2.23 6.22
N THR A 442 14.83 3.29 5.77
CA THR A 442 15.31 4.67 5.91
C THR A 442 15.60 5.07 7.36
N LYS A 443 14.86 4.51 8.31
CA LYS A 443 15.03 4.77 9.73
C LYS A 443 16.41 4.31 10.23
N THR A 444 16.88 3.11 9.87
CA THR A 444 18.17 2.57 10.33
C THR A 444 19.36 3.43 9.91
N ILE A 445 19.31 4.07 8.73
CA ILE A 445 20.39 4.96 8.28
C ILE A 445 20.33 6.32 8.98
N LEU A 446 19.13 6.83 9.28
CA LEU A 446 18.98 8.02 10.13
C LEU A 446 19.45 7.75 11.56
N ASP A 447 19.18 6.56 12.09
CA ASP A 447 19.69 6.09 13.37
C ASP A 447 21.24 6.05 13.36
N LEU A 448 21.85 5.57 12.28
CA LEU A 448 23.30 5.54 12.10
C LEU A 448 23.93 6.94 12.10
N VAL A 449 23.30 7.89 11.40
CA VAL A 449 23.70 9.31 11.37
C VAL A 449 23.63 9.91 12.78
N THR A 450 22.55 9.62 13.50
CA THR A 450 22.34 10.09 14.88
C THR A 450 23.43 9.54 15.80
N LEU A 451 23.73 8.24 15.74
CA LEU A 451 24.82 7.62 16.51
C LEU A 451 26.18 8.21 16.20
N LYS A 452 26.49 8.39 14.91
CA LYS A 452 27.76 8.97 14.46
C LYS A 452 27.93 10.38 15.01
N THR A 453 26.88 11.19 14.92
CA THR A 453 26.89 12.57 15.44
C THR A 453 27.10 12.58 16.95
N PHE A 454 26.44 11.69 17.70
CA PHE A 454 26.65 11.55 19.14
C PHE A 454 28.10 11.18 19.49
N LEU A 455 28.68 10.19 18.80
CA LEU A 455 30.05 9.74 19.04
C LEU A 455 31.10 10.81 18.66
N ASP A 456 30.87 11.56 17.59
CA ASP A 456 31.76 12.65 17.19
C ASP A 456 31.72 13.81 18.20
N GLN A 457 30.53 14.14 18.72
CA GLN A 457 30.39 15.15 19.80
C GLN A 457 31.05 14.69 21.10
N LEU A 458 30.90 13.41 21.47
CA LEU A 458 31.57 12.82 22.63
C LEU A 458 33.10 12.89 22.48
N SER A 459 33.62 12.43 21.35
CA SER A 459 35.06 12.47 21.06
C SER A 459 35.61 13.89 21.01
N GLY A 460 34.86 14.84 20.43
CA GLY A 460 35.22 16.26 20.43
C GLY A 460 35.34 16.83 21.85
N ARG A 461 34.35 16.56 22.71
CA ARG A 461 34.37 17.00 24.12
C ARG A 461 35.52 16.35 24.90
N ILE A 462 35.82 15.08 24.68
CA ILE A 462 36.94 14.39 25.33
C ILE A 462 38.29 14.97 24.89
N LYS A 463 38.47 15.24 23.58
CA LYS A 463 39.68 15.90 23.07
C LYS A 463 39.88 17.29 23.66
N MET A 464 38.82 18.09 23.75
CA MET A 464 38.88 19.40 24.41
C MET A 464 39.34 19.32 25.87
N ILE A 465 38.89 18.29 26.62
CA ILE A 465 39.34 18.07 28.00
C ILE A 465 40.83 17.71 28.05
N GLN A 466 41.29 16.85 27.14
CA GLN A 466 42.69 16.47 27.03
C GLN A 466 43.60 17.65 26.63
N GLU A 467 43.10 18.58 25.80
CA GLU A 467 43.86 19.75 25.31
C GLU A 467 43.84 20.94 26.29
N GLN A 468 42.74 21.17 27.01
CA GLN A 468 42.55 22.36 27.86
C GLN A 468 43.04 22.18 29.30
N SER A 469 43.28 20.95 29.74
CA SER A 469 43.64 20.71 31.14
C SER A 469 44.83 19.75 31.25
N SER A 470 45.90 20.19 31.92
CA SER A 470 47.07 19.40 32.33
C SER A 470 46.75 18.29 33.35
N SER A 471 45.50 17.81 33.34
CA SER A 471 44.91 16.90 34.31
C SER A 471 44.52 15.59 33.62
N ILE A 472 44.78 14.49 34.33
CA ILE A 472 44.60 13.11 33.87
C ILE A 472 43.14 12.86 33.44
N LEU A 473 42.94 12.18 32.31
CA LEU A 473 41.61 11.72 31.87
C LEU A 473 41.21 10.50 32.72
N THR A 474 40.10 10.60 33.43
CA THR A 474 39.52 9.54 34.27
C THR A 474 38.15 9.11 33.74
N LEU A 475 37.70 7.91 34.14
CA LEU A 475 36.38 7.39 33.75
C LEU A 475 35.23 8.30 34.20
N ASP A 476 35.34 8.93 35.37
CA ASP A 476 34.35 9.88 35.89
C ASP A 476 34.17 11.10 34.98
N ARG A 477 35.25 11.57 34.34
CA ARG A 477 35.18 12.71 33.41
C ARG A 477 34.54 12.32 32.09
N VAL A 478 34.85 11.13 31.59
CA VAL A 478 34.23 10.59 30.37
C VAL A 478 32.73 10.35 30.60
N THR A 479 32.35 9.74 31.72
CA THR A 479 30.95 9.54 32.08
C THR A 479 30.21 10.86 32.27
N ALA A 480 30.80 11.87 32.92
CA ALA A 480 30.21 13.21 33.00
C ALA A 480 29.98 13.86 31.62
N CYS A 481 30.87 13.62 30.64
CA CYS A 481 30.64 14.06 29.26
C CYS A 481 29.44 13.36 28.61
N ILE A 482 29.33 12.05 28.81
CA ILE A 482 28.22 11.24 28.29
C ILE A 482 26.91 11.67 28.96
N GLU A 483 26.87 11.84 30.28
CA GLU A 483 25.66 12.28 31.00
C GLU A 483 25.17 13.63 30.51
N ARG A 484 26.06 14.62 30.36
CA ARG A 484 25.71 15.94 29.79
C ARG A 484 25.25 15.89 28.33
N LEU A 485 25.69 14.88 27.56
CA LEU A 485 25.15 14.69 26.21
C LEU A 485 23.74 14.09 26.32
N LEU A 486 23.54 13.05 27.12
CA LEU A 486 22.26 12.36 27.28
C LEU A 486 21.14 13.19 27.95
N GLU A 487 21.46 14.34 28.54
CA GLU A 487 20.51 15.34 29.03
C GLU A 487 19.81 16.11 27.88
N ASP A 488 20.42 16.17 26.70
CA ASP A 488 19.83 16.86 25.55
C ASP A 488 18.75 16.00 24.89
N ASP A 489 17.61 16.62 24.61
CA ASP A 489 16.42 16.01 24.02
C ASP A 489 16.70 15.33 22.67
N GLN A 490 17.72 15.79 21.93
CA GLN A 490 18.12 15.22 20.65
C GLN A 490 18.62 13.76 20.75
N TRP A 491 19.00 13.28 21.95
CA TRP A 491 19.54 11.92 22.16
C TRP A 491 18.58 10.98 22.89
N LYS A 492 17.28 11.32 22.99
CA LYS A 492 16.29 10.46 23.67
C LYS A 492 16.22 9.04 23.14
N THR A 493 16.44 8.86 21.83
CA THR A 493 16.35 7.56 21.13
C THR A 493 17.71 6.87 20.92
N ILE A 494 18.80 7.37 21.52
CA ILE A 494 20.16 6.91 21.20
C ILE A 494 20.36 5.40 21.40
N PHE A 495 19.70 4.80 22.40
CA PHE A 495 19.78 3.37 22.67
C PHE A 495 19.05 2.54 21.61
N GLU A 496 17.90 3.00 21.14
CA GLU A 496 17.17 2.37 20.02
C GLU A 496 18.01 2.41 18.74
N CYS A 497 18.74 3.51 18.52
CA CYS A 497 19.65 3.63 17.39
C CYS A 497 20.82 2.63 17.50
N PHE A 498 21.41 2.45 18.69
CA PHE A 498 22.46 1.44 18.91
C PHE A 498 21.96 0.03 18.58
N GLU A 499 20.74 -0.33 18.98
CA GLU A 499 20.16 -1.64 18.68
C GLU A 499 19.88 -1.83 17.19
N SER A 500 19.25 -0.84 16.54
CA SER A 500 18.88 -0.93 15.13
C SER A 500 20.12 -1.04 14.23
N CYS A 501 21.14 -0.21 14.48
CA CYS A 501 22.37 -0.23 13.70
C CYS A 501 23.25 -1.44 14.00
N HIS A 502 23.25 -1.97 15.23
CA HIS A 502 24.04 -3.15 15.57
C HIS A 502 23.47 -4.40 14.88
N LEU A 503 22.14 -4.57 14.89
CA LEU A 503 21.47 -5.69 14.23
C LEU A 503 21.72 -5.73 12.72
N LEU A 504 21.77 -4.56 12.08
CA LEU A 504 21.88 -4.42 10.63
C LEU A 504 23.29 -4.03 10.16
N LEU A 505 24.31 -4.09 11.03
CA LEU A 505 25.68 -3.72 10.71
C LEU A 505 26.22 -4.42 9.44
N PRO A 506 26.05 -5.74 9.22
CA PRO A 506 26.56 -6.40 8.02
C PRO A 506 25.93 -5.84 6.73
N SER A 507 24.63 -5.52 6.78
CA SER A 507 23.93 -4.90 5.67
C SER A 507 24.47 -3.50 5.40
N ILE A 508 24.63 -2.67 6.45
CA ILE A 508 25.17 -1.31 6.34
C ILE A 508 26.59 -1.33 5.76
N GLN A 509 27.46 -2.23 6.22
CA GLN A 509 28.81 -2.42 5.70
C GLN A 509 28.80 -2.87 4.24
N HIS A 510 27.90 -3.76 3.85
CA HIS A 510 27.74 -4.17 2.45
C HIS A 510 27.30 -3.01 1.55
N ILE A 511 26.38 -2.13 2.02
CA ILE A 511 26.03 -0.90 1.29
C ILE A 511 27.27 0.00 1.15
N TYR A 512 27.99 0.23 2.25
CA TYR A 512 29.17 1.09 2.28
C TYR A 512 30.29 0.59 1.34
N MET A 513 30.57 -0.72 1.32
CA MET A 513 31.55 -1.35 0.42
C MET A 513 31.12 -1.26 -1.04
N ASN A 514 29.83 -1.52 -1.33
CA ASN A 514 29.31 -1.35 -2.69
C ASN A 514 29.35 0.10 -3.16
N LEU A 515 29.18 1.07 -2.25
CA LEU A 515 29.26 2.50 -2.57
C LEU A 515 30.70 2.93 -2.87
N THR A 516 31.68 2.48 -2.08
CA THR A 516 33.10 2.79 -2.32
C THR A 516 33.60 2.12 -3.61
N ASP A 517 33.25 0.86 -3.87
CA ASP A 517 33.64 0.17 -5.11
C ASP A 517 32.90 0.70 -6.36
N ARG A 518 31.59 0.98 -6.29
CA ARG A 518 30.85 1.54 -7.44
C ARG A 518 31.23 2.99 -7.74
N ARG A 519 31.53 3.83 -6.74
CA ARG A 519 31.99 5.21 -6.97
C ARG A 519 33.38 5.24 -7.60
N LEU A 520 34.32 4.44 -7.11
CA LEU A 520 35.64 4.32 -7.71
C LEU A 520 35.57 3.67 -9.10
N SER A 521 34.72 2.66 -9.29
CA SER A 521 34.49 2.02 -10.60
C SER A 521 33.89 2.99 -11.62
N LYS A 522 32.86 3.75 -11.26
CA LYS A 522 32.22 4.72 -12.16
C LYS A 522 33.09 5.94 -12.42
N ARG A 523 33.85 6.41 -11.42
CA ARG A 523 34.87 7.45 -11.63
C ARG A 523 35.97 6.98 -12.57
N ARG A 524 36.48 5.75 -12.40
CA ARG A 524 37.41 5.12 -13.36
C ARG A 524 36.79 4.99 -14.75
N GLN A 525 35.51 4.64 -14.84
CA GLN A 525 34.78 4.54 -16.11
C GLN A 525 34.70 5.90 -16.81
N ILE A 526 34.36 6.98 -16.09
CA ILE A 526 34.35 8.35 -16.63
C ILE A 526 35.74 8.76 -17.11
N LEU A 527 36.77 8.56 -16.28
CA LEU A 527 38.15 8.88 -16.63
C LEU A 527 38.63 8.05 -17.84
N ASN A 528 38.23 6.79 -17.95
CA ASN A 528 38.54 5.93 -19.09
C ASN A 528 37.88 6.44 -20.38
N ILE A 529 36.60 6.86 -20.30
CA ILE A 529 35.88 7.46 -21.44
C ILE A 529 36.59 8.75 -21.88
N MET A 530 36.93 9.62 -20.94
CA MET A 530 37.59 10.90 -21.23
C MET A 530 39.02 10.74 -21.76
N LYS A 531 39.70 9.64 -21.41
CA LYS A 531 41.05 9.35 -21.87
C LYS A 531 41.10 9.03 -23.37
N ASN A 532 40.24 8.13 -23.83
CA ASN A 532 40.17 7.75 -25.24
C ASN A 532 38.84 7.05 -25.55
N VAL A 533 37.90 7.76 -26.18
CA VAL A 533 36.65 7.17 -26.67
C VAL A 533 36.39 7.57 -28.11
N SER A 534 35.89 6.62 -28.89
CA SER A 534 35.47 6.81 -30.28
C SER A 534 34.07 6.28 -30.48
N PHE A 535 33.18 7.13 -30.99
CA PHE A 535 31.77 6.79 -31.20
C PHE A 535 31.22 7.48 -32.45
N SER A 536 30.09 6.99 -32.95
CA SER A 536 29.36 7.57 -34.07
C SER A 536 27.88 7.69 -33.72
N PHE A 537 27.16 8.63 -34.34
CA PHE A 537 25.71 8.70 -34.20
C PHE A 537 25.05 7.73 -35.18
N LYS A 538 24.09 6.94 -34.70
CA LYS A 538 23.32 5.98 -35.52
C LYS A 538 21.84 6.34 -35.47
N SER A 539 21.17 6.24 -36.62
CA SER A 539 19.70 6.28 -36.68
C SER A 539 19.12 4.96 -36.18
N HIS A 540 18.10 5.03 -35.33
CA HIS A 540 17.29 3.86 -35.00
C HIS A 540 16.18 3.73 -36.02
N ASP A 541 16.07 2.57 -36.68
CA ASP A 541 14.90 2.26 -37.48
C ASP A 541 13.68 2.17 -36.56
N GLN A 542 12.61 2.87 -36.95
CA GLN A 542 11.37 3.03 -36.19
C GLN A 542 10.89 1.66 -35.68
N GLN A 543 10.60 1.51 -34.37
CA GLN A 543 9.18 1.41 -34.00
C GLN A 543 8.81 1.74 -32.53
N GLU A 544 9.72 1.87 -31.56
CA GLU A 544 9.29 2.01 -30.15
C GLU A 544 10.11 2.97 -29.27
N LEU A 545 11.18 3.59 -29.78
CA LEU A 545 12.05 4.44 -28.96
C LEU A 545 11.66 5.92 -29.05
N LYS A 546 11.56 6.60 -27.90
CA LYS A 546 11.39 8.06 -27.80
C LYS A 546 12.56 8.85 -28.43
N GLN A 547 13.71 8.21 -28.67
CA GLN A 547 14.91 8.80 -29.26
C GLN A 547 15.15 8.20 -30.66
N LEU A 548 15.14 9.04 -31.69
CA LEU A 548 15.34 8.62 -33.09
C LEU A 548 16.81 8.32 -33.44
N TYR A 549 17.74 8.81 -32.61
CA TYR A 549 19.18 8.68 -32.80
C TYR A 549 19.84 8.23 -31.50
N GLY A 550 20.88 7.42 -31.63
CA GLY A 550 21.68 6.90 -30.51
C GLY A 550 23.16 6.88 -30.85
N LEU A 551 23.98 6.33 -29.95
CA LEU A 551 25.42 6.22 -30.09
C LEU A 551 25.82 4.79 -30.46
N ASN A 552 26.81 4.67 -31.34
CA ASN A 552 27.48 3.42 -31.67
C ASN A 552 28.98 3.56 -31.38
N TYR A 553 29.49 2.81 -30.41
CA TYR A 553 30.89 2.85 -29.99
C TYR A 553 31.73 1.86 -30.78
N ASN A 554 32.98 2.24 -31.09
CA ASN A 554 33.86 1.42 -31.93
C ASN A 554 34.66 0.34 -31.14
N TYR A 555 34.45 0.17 -29.83
CA TYR A 555 35.17 -0.78 -28.96
C TYR A 555 34.21 -1.73 -28.21
N ASP A 556 34.74 -2.81 -27.59
CA ASP A 556 34.05 -3.83 -26.77
C ASP A 556 33.20 -3.29 -25.59
N ILE A 557 33.13 -1.97 -25.44
CA ILE A 557 32.35 -1.27 -24.44
C ILE A 557 31.05 -0.80 -25.09
N THR A 558 29.97 -1.55 -24.86
CA THR A 558 28.61 -1.20 -25.29
C THR A 558 27.97 -0.20 -24.31
N ILE A 559 28.51 1.03 -24.25
CA ILE A 559 27.83 2.11 -23.53
C ILE A 559 26.70 2.65 -24.40
N ASN A 560 25.52 2.86 -23.83
CA ASN A 560 24.42 3.57 -24.50
C ASN A 560 24.30 5.01 -23.96
N PHE A 561 23.50 5.86 -24.62
CA PHE A 561 23.33 7.25 -24.17
C PHE A 561 22.72 7.35 -22.76
N ASN A 562 21.82 6.43 -22.38
CA ASN A 562 21.24 6.43 -21.03
C ASN A 562 22.32 6.21 -19.96
N GLU A 563 23.26 5.30 -20.21
CA GLU A 563 24.41 5.06 -19.34
C GLU A 563 25.35 6.27 -19.26
N LEU A 564 25.59 6.97 -20.37
CA LEU A 564 26.32 8.25 -20.33
C LEU A 564 25.60 9.31 -19.52
N SER A 565 24.28 9.43 -19.66
CA SER A 565 23.45 10.38 -18.92
C SER A 565 23.51 10.09 -17.40
N ASP A 566 23.41 8.81 -17.04
CA ASP A 566 23.60 8.30 -15.68
C ASP A 566 24.99 8.65 -15.12
N LEU A 567 26.04 8.48 -15.94
CA LEU A 567 27.41 8.84 -15.55
C LEU A 567 27.58 10.35 -15.42
N ARG A 568 26.91 11.16 -16.26
CA ARG A 568 26.93 12.62 -16.18
C ARG A 568 26.30 13.12 -14.89
N ASP A 569 25.14 12.60 -14.54
CA ASP A 569 24.45 13.01 -13.30
C ASP A 569 25.27 12.63 -12.06
N ARG A 570 25.96 11.48 -12.13
CA ARG A 570 26.94 11.10 -11.10
C ARG A 570 28.18 11.99 -11.08
N ALA A 571 28.70 12.40 -12.24
CA ALA A 571 29.80 13.35 -12.33
C ALA A 571 29.42 14.71 -11.70
N ARG A 572 28.19 15.20 -11.96
CA ARG A 572 27.63 16.41 -11.31
C ARG A 572 27.54 16.24 -9.79
N LEU A 573 27.09 15.10 -9.29
CA LEU A 573 27.04 14.84 -7.84
C LEU A 573 28.45 14.80 -7.20
N ILE A 574 29.44 14.24 -7.90
CA ILE A 574 30.84 14.26 -7.46
C ILE A 574 31.36 15.71 -7.40
N GLU A 575 31.04 16.54 -8.41
CA GLU A 575 31.35 17.97 -8.44
C GLU A 575 30.77 18.74 -7.23
N TYR A 576 29.50 18.48 -6.87
CA TYR A 576 28.88 19.09 -5.69
C TYR A 576 29.56 18.67 -4.38
N SER A 577 30.01 17.41 -4.29
CA SER A 577 30.70 16.89 -3.09
C SER A 577 32.11 17.49 -2.89
N HIS A 578 32.81 17.90 -3.97
CA HIS A 578 34.15 18.51 -3.91
C HIS A 578 34.19 19.95 -3.40
N ARG A 579 33.05 20.64 -3.26
CA ARG A 579 32.99 21.94 -2.56
C ARG A 579 33.32 21.83 -1.06
N ILE A 580 33.30 20.61 -0.51
CA ILE A 580 33.78 20.26 0.82
C ILE A 580 35.16 19.61 0.64
N LYS A 581 36.24 20.35 0.90
CA LYS A 581 37.64 19.96 0.64
C LYS A 581 37.96 18.50 1.02
N ILE A 582 38.06 17.62 0.03
CA ILE A 582 38.67 16.28 0.17
C ILE A 582 40.14 16.40 -0.22
N GLN A 583 41.05 15.96 0.66
CA GLN A 583 42.51 16.16 0.56
C GLN A 583 43.25 15.23 -0.42
N ASN A 584 42.58 14.48 -1.29
CA ASN A 584 43.22 13.40 -2.08
C ASN A 584 42.97 13.44 -3.60
N ASP A 585 42.34 14.48 -4.14
CA ASP A 585 42.02 14.57 -5.57
C ASP A 585 42.93 15.56 -6.29
N THR A 586 43.50 15.16 -7.44
CA THR A 586 44.29 16.04 -8.31
C THR A 586 43.37 17.03 -9.03
N GLU A 587 43.80 18.29 -9.20
CA GLU A 587 43.03 19.31 -9.95
C GLU A 587 42.64 18.82 -11.36
N GLN A 588 43.49 18.00 -11.99
CA GLN A 588 43.25 17.37 -13.30
C GLN A 588 42.04 16.42 -13.33
N ASP A 589 41.78 15.67 -12.26
CA ASP A 589 40.63 14.75 -12.21
C ASP A 589 39.31 15.52 -12.14
N THR A 590 39.30 16.65 -11.41
CA THR A 590 38.12 17.53 -11.30
C THR A 590 37.84 18.22 -12.64
N GLU A 591 38.88 18.70 -13.31
CA GLU A 591 38.77 19.28 -14.66
C GLU A 591 38.22 18.25 -15.66
N MET A 592 38.70 17.00 -15.62
CA MET A 592 38.18 15.92 -16.49
C MET A 592 36.70 15.57 -16.20
N LEU A 593 36.25 15.66 -14.96
CA LEU A 593 34.83 15.46 -14.62
C LEU A 593 33.95 16.58 -15.19
N HIS A 594 34.38 17.84 -15.10
CA HIS A 594 33.68 18.97 -15.75
C HIS A 594 33.65 18.82 -17.27
N SER A 595 34.79 18.48 -17.88
CA SER A 595 34.86 18.22 -19.31
C SER A 595 33.94 17.07 -19.74
N PHE A 596 33.74 16.05 -18.89
CA PHE A 596 32.82 14.95 -19.15
C PHE A 596 31.35 15.39 -19.11
N VAL A 597 30.96 16.25 -18.16
CA VAL A 597 29.60 16.79 -18.11
C VAL A 597 29.28 17.55 -19.39
N SER A 598 30.17 18.47 -19.78
CA SER A 598 30.02 19.24 -21.03
C SER A 598 30.05 18.34 -22.27
N PHE A 599 30.86 17.28 -22.28
CA PHE A 599 30.91 16.30 -23.37
C PHE A 599 29.57 15.60 -23.56
N VAL A 600 28.96 15.09 -22.49
CA VAL A 600 27.66 14.41 -22.56
C VAL A 600 26.54 15.40 -22.91
N ASP A 601 26.59 16.64 -22.42
CA ASP A 601 25.61 17.68 -22.76
C ASP A 601 25.68 18.05 -24.26
N THR A 602 26.88 18.17 -24.85
CA THR A 602 27.06 18.34 -26.30
C THR A 602 26.48 17.16 -27.09
N ILE A 603 26.70 15.91 -26.66
CA ILE A 603 26.10 14.73 -27.30
C ILE A 603 24.57 14.81 -27.25
N GLU A 604 24.00 15.15 -26.10
CA GLU A 604 22.54 15.27 -25.93
C GLU A 604 21.96 16.33 -26.88
N ASN A 605 22.62 17.49 -26.99
CA ASN A 605 22.23 18.56 -27.89
C ASN A 605 22.31 18.13 -29.37
N ILE A 606 23.34 17.39 -29.77
CA ILE A 606 23.42 16.83 -31.13
C ILE A 606 22.26 15.88 -31.40
N ILE A 607 21.97 14.92 -30.51
CA ILE A 607 20.85 13.98 -30.65
C ILE A 607 19.52 14.76 -30.78
N LYS A 608 19.33 15.79 -29.94
CA LYS A 608 18.16 16.65 -29.96
C LYS A 608 18.05 17.43 -31.28
N ASN A 609 19.12 18.06 -31.76
CA ASN A 609 19.13 18.82 -33.00
C ASN A 609 18.93 17.92 -34.23
N LEU A 610 19.52 16.73 -34.28
CA LEU A 610 19.27 15.73 -35.33
C LEU A 610 17.82 15.26 -35.35
N THR A 611 17.27 14.98 -34.17
CA THR A 611 15.86 14.61 -34.00
C THR A 611 14.95 15.74 -34.51
N GLN A 612 15.21 16.98 -34.11
CA GLN A 612 14.45 18.14 -34.57
C GLN A 612 14.55 18.35 -36.09
N LEU A 613 15.75 18.28 -36.68
CA LEU A 613 15.94 18.37 -38.14
C LEU A 613 15.08 17.35 -38.89
N LYS A 614 15.04 16.10 -38.42
CA LYS A 614 14.19 15.06 -38.99
C LYS A 614 12.69 15.40 -38.84
N MET A 615 12.28 15.91 -37.68
CA MET A 615 10.89 16.31 -37.41
C MET A 615 10.43 17.50 -38.27
N ILE A 616 11.31 18.48 -38.51
CA ILE A 616 11.04 19.64 -39.38
C ILE A 616 11.07 19.23 -40.86
N GLY A 617 11.52 18.01 -41.17
CA GLY A 617 11.46 17.42 -42.50
C GLY A 617 12.67 17.73 -43.37
N TYR A 618 13.87 17.87 -42.80
CA TYR A 618 15.10 17.96 -43.60
C TYR A 618 15.39 16.62 -44.31
N PRO A 619 15.66 16.58 -45.63
CA PRO A 619 15.75 15.32 -46.40
C PRO A 619 17.04 14.54 -46.16
N CYS A 620 18.10 15.24 -45.72
CA CYS A 620 19.48 14.77 -45.78
C CYS A 620 20.06 14.49 -44.39
N VAL A 621 19.24 14.18 -43.39
CA VAL A 621 19.75 13.92 -42.02
C VAL A 621 20.67 12.69 -42.00
N GLN A 622 20.32 11.64 -42.75
CA GLN A 622 21.15 10.44 -42.86
C GLN A 622 22.50 10.71 -43.54
N SER A 623 22.54 11.57 -44.56
CA SER A 623 23.80 11.95 -45.22
C SER A 623 24.68 12.87 -44.37
N LEU A 624 24.16 13.47 -43.29
CA LEU A 624 25.02 14.14 -42.29
C LEU A 624 25.83 13.13 -41.47
N LEU A 625 25.35 11.89 -41.38
CA LEU A 625 25.91 10.79 -40.60
C LEU A 625 26.74 9.82 -41.45
N GLU A 626 26.56 9.81 -42.78
CA GLU A 626 27.24 8.91 -43.71
C GLU A 626 28.39 9.59 -44.50
N PRO A 627 29.51 8.90 -44.75
CA PRO A 627 29.91 7.62 -44.13
C PRO A 627 30.11 7.82 -42.62
N SER A 628 29.87 6.76 -41.82
CA SER A 628 29.81 6.78 -40.34
C SER A 628 30.83 7.73 -39.71
N LYS A 629 30.43 9.00 -39.49
CA LYS A 629 31.30 10.01 -38.89
C LYS A 629 31.60 9.56 -37.47
N THR A 630 32.86 9.25 -37.22
CA THR A 630 33.34 8.86 -35.89
C THR A 630 33.91 10.09 -35.21
N PHE A 631 33.41 10.39 -34.02
CA PHE A 631 33.89 11.43 -33.15
C PHE A 631 34.82 10.81 -32.12
N THR A 632 35.94 11.46 -31.87
CA THR A 632 36.93 11.01 -30.89
C THR A 632 37.07 12.02 -29.76
N CYS A 633 37.17 11.53 -28.53
CA CYS A 633 37.56 12.31 -27.36
C CYS A 633 38.88 11.72 -26.84
N ILE A 634 39.93 12.53 -26.88
CA ILE A 634 41.29 12.15 -26.44
C ILE A 634 41.70 13.14 -25.35
N GLU A 635 41.99 12.62 -24.16
CA GLU A 635 42.39 13.42 -22.98
C GLU A 635 41.44 14.61 -22.74
N GLY A 636 40.13 14.36 -22.85
CA GLY A 636 39.07 15.34 -22.64
C GLY A 636 38.88 16.39 -23.72
N LYS A 637 39.58 16.30 -24.85
CA LYS A 637 39.40 17.19 -26.01
C LYS A 637 38.49 16.54 -27.06
N TYR A 638 37.42 17.23 -27.45
CA TYR A 638 36.39 16.75 -28.38
C TYR A 638 35.90 17.86 -29.35
N ASN A 639 36.83 18.68 -29.87
CA ASN A 639 36.50 19.85 -30.69
C ASN A 639 35.66 19.51 -31.94
N GLU A 640 35.92 18.38 -32.59
CA GLU A 640 35.13 17.91 -33.75
C GLU A 640 33.64 17.74 -33.41
N LEU A 641 33.35 17.33 -32.18
CA LEU A 641 31.98 17.16 -31.70
C LEU A 641 31.30 18.52 -31.48
N ILE A 642 32.01 19.49 -30.91
CA ILE A 642 31.51 20.87 -30.70
C ILE A 642 31.25 21.55 -32.06
N GLU A 643 32.19 21.44 -33.01
CA GLU A 643 32.02 21.97 -34.36
C GLU A 643 30.82 21.34 -35.08
N PHE A 644 30.61 20.04 -34.87
CA PHE A 644 29.46 19.33 -35.42
C PHE A 644 28.14 19.76 -34.79
N GLU A 645 28.09 19.94 -33.46
CA GLU A 645 26.93 20.51 -32.75
C GLU A 645 26.53 21.87 -33.34
N GLN A 646 27.49 22.79 -33.45
CA GLN A 646 27.28 24.13 -34.01
C GLN A 646 26.81 24.07 -35.48
N THR A 647 27.37 23.15 -36.26
CA THR A 647 26.98 22.97 -37.68
C THR A 647 25.53 22.49 -37.80
N ILE A 648 25.13 21.49 -37.01
CA ILE A 648 23.75 20.96 -37.02
C ILE A 648 22.77 22.02 -36.50
N GLU A 649 23.12 22.74 -35.43
CA GLU A 649 22.28 23.80 -34.90
C GLU A 649 22.06 24.91 -35.94
N LYS A 650 23.13 25.39 -36.58
CA LYS A 650 23.05 26.38 -37.65
C LYS A 650 22.17 25.88 -38.80
N LEU A 651 22.38 24.64 -39.25
CA LEU A 651 21.58 24.03 -40.30
C LEU A 651 20.10 23.94 -39.92
N ARG A 652 19.79 23.61 -38.67
CA ARG A 652 18.42 23.56 -38.15
C ARG A 652 17.76 24.93 -38.21
N VAL A 653 18.42 25.95 -37.67
CA VAL A 653 17.89 27.32 -37.65
C VAL A 653 17.69 27.86 -39.07
N GLU A 654 18.65 27.64 -39.96
CA GLU A 654 18.57 28.06 -41.37
C GLU A 654 17.45 27.32 -42.11
N TRP A 655 17.28 26.01 -41.88
CA TRP A 655 16.21 25.23 -42.48
C TRP A 655 14.83 25.66 -41.97
N GLU A 656 14.66 25.88 -40.66
CA GLU A 656 13.41 26.39 -40.08
C GLU A 656 13.02 27.74 -40.69
N TYR A 657 13.98 28.66 -40.82
CA TYR A 657 13.77 29.96 -41.44
C TYR A 657 13.34 29.83 -42.91
N ASN A 658 14.09 29.06 -43.72
CA ASN A 658 13.79 28.85 -45.13
C ASN A 658 12.42 28.17 -45.35
N LEU A 659 12.07 27.21 -44.49
CA LEU A 659 10.76 26.54 -44.53
C LEU A 659 9.62 27.52 -44.24
N CYS A 660 9.78 28.41 -43.26
CA CYS A 660 8.79 29.45 -42.96
C CYS A 660 8.64 30.46 -44.11
N GLU A 661 9.73 30.86 -44.76
CA GLU A 661 9.66 31.70 -45.97
C GLU A 661 8.92 31.01 -47.12
N LEU A 662 9.14 29.71 -47.30
CA LEU A 662 8.40 28.91 -48.28
C LEU A 662 6.91 28.77 -47.93
N TYR A 663 6.54 28.75 -46.65
CA TYR A 663 5.12 28.74 -46.25
C TYR A 663 4.37 30.02 -46.66
N LYS A 664 5.05 31.18 -46.63
CA LYS A 664 4.47 32.45 -47.11
C LYS A 664 4.15 32.42 -48.60
N GLN A 665 5.01 31.76 -49.39
CA GLN A 665 4.88 31.70 -50.86
C GLN A 665 4.02 30.52 -51.34
N HIS A 666 4.08 29.39 -50.64
CA HIS A 666 3.49 28.11 -51.05
C HIS A 666 2.74 27.46 -49.89
N ILE A 667 1.55 27.99 -49.60
CA ILE A 667 0.72 27.60 -48.45
C ILE A 667 0.41 26.10 -48.43
N SER A 668 0.31 25.44 -49.59
CA SER A 668 0.06 23.99 -49.66
C SER A 668 1.14 23.15 -48.93
N LEU A 669 2.35 23.68 -48.76
CA LEU A 669 3.42 23.00 -48.02
C LEU A 669 3.13 22.89 -46.52
N THR A 670 2.38 23.83 -45.96
CA THR A 670 2.09 23.87 -44.52
C THR A 670 1.36 22.61 -44.04
N TYR A 671 0.66 21.88 -44.91
CA TYR A 671 -0.10 20.68 -44.56
C TYR A 671 0.75 19.41 -44.39
N PHE A 672 2.02 19.45 -44.79
CA PHE A 672 2.94 18.33 -44.73
C PHE A 672 4.01 18.56 -43.66
N PHE A 673 4.47 17.47 -43.05
CA PHE A 673 5.47 17.48 -41.98
C PHE A 673 6.42 16.28 -42.11
N TYR A 674 7.59 16.34 -41.45
CA TYR A 674 8.57 15.24 -41.44
C TYR A 674 8.93 14.79 -42.87
N GLU A 675 8.88 13.49 -43.13
CA GLU A 675 9.22 12.87 -44.41
C GLU A 675 8.14 13.07 -45.49
N GLN A 676 6.97 13.63 -45.15
CA GLN A 676 5.85 13.79 -46.09
C GLN A 676 6.21 14.67 -47.29
N PHE A 677 7.03 15.70 -47.11
CA PHE A 677 7.53 16.53 -48.23
C PHE A 677 8.18 15.68 -49.32
N TRP A 678 9.01 14.72 -48.88
CA TRP A 678 9.82 13.88 -49.75
C TRP A 678 9.02 12.69 -50.29
N ILE A 679 8.04 12.19 -49.53
CA ILE A 679 7.04 11.23 -50.03
C ILE A 679 6.25 11.83 -51.20
N ILE A 680 5.81 13.09 -51.07
CA ILE A 680 5.13 13.80 -52.16
C ILE A 680 6.07 14.04 -53.33
N GLU A 681 7.30 14.51 -53.08
CA GLU A 681 8.30 14.72 -54.13
C GLU A 681 8.55 13.42 -54.92
N GLN A 682 8.83 12.30 -54.24
CA GLN A 682 9.05 11.00 -54.88
C GLN A 682 7.85 10.57 -55.72
N TYR A 683 6.62 10.78 -55.23
CA TYR A 683 5.41 10.48 -55.98
C TYR A 683 5.29 11.33 -57.25
N LEU A 684 5.62 12.63 -57.17
CA LEU A 684 5.60 13.54 -58.31
C LEU A 684 6.61 13.13 -59.41
N TYR A 685 7.78 12.58 -59.04
CA TYR A 685 8.82 12.15 -59.98
C TYR A 685 8.67 10.72 -60.52
N ASN A 686 8.44 9.71 -59.66
CA ASN A 686 8.58 8.30 -60.03
C ASN A 686 7.31 7.66 -60.62
N ARG A 687 6.13 8.26 -60.43
CA ARG A 687 4.82 7.79 -60.94
C ARG A 687 4.45 6.31 -60.67
N THR A 688 5.17 5.58 -59.82
CA THR A 688 4.97 4.15 -59.59
C THR A 688 4.14 3.81 -58.36
N THR A 689 3.33 2.78 -58.56
CA THR A 689 2.24 2.21 -57.77
C THR A 689 2.73 1.41 -56.55
N VAL A 690 3.38 2.05 -55.58
CA VAL A 690 3.51 1.45 -54.24
C VAL A 690 2.48 2.12 -53.34
N ILE A 691 1.60 1.29 -52.75
CA ILE A 691 0.52 1.58 -51.79
C ILE A 691 0.64 2.99 -51.20
N ASN A 692 -0.18 3.90 -51.71
CA ASN A 692 0.29 5.25 -52.01
C ASN A 692 -0.15 6.26 -50.95
N ASN A 693 0.56 6.30 -49.83
CA ASN A 693 0.32 7.32 -48.80
C ASN A 693 0.37 8.74 -49.40
N ALA A 694 1.21 9.00 -50.41
CA ALA A 694 1.26 10.27 -51.13
C ALA A 694 -0.08 10.64 -51.80
N TYR A 695 -0.76 9.65 -52.41
CA TYR A 695 -2.08 9.84 -53.02
C TYR A 695 -3.11 10.33 -51.99
N HIS A 696 -3.17 9.64 -50.84
CA HIS A 696 -4.10 10.02 -49.76
C HIS A 696 -3.73 11.36 -49.13
N LEU A 697 -2.44 11.67 -48.99
CA LEU A 697 -1.97 12.96 -48.47
C LEU A 697 -2.39 14.13 -49.38
N LEU A 698 -2.29 13.97 -50.70
CA LEU A 698 -2.74 14.98 -51.66
C LEU A 698 -4.26 15.15 -51.64
N LYS A 699 -5.02 14.05 -51.61
CA LYS A 699 -6.49 14.10 -51.49
C LYS A 699 -6.93 14.76 -50.19
N TYR A 700 -6.27 14.45 -49.07
CA TYR A 700 -6.54 15.05 -47.76
C TYR A 700 -6.49 16.58 -47.81
N ILE A 701 -5.50 17.15 -48.52
CA ILE A 701 -5.37 18.61 -48.66
C ILE A 701 -6.25 19.21 -49.78
N GLY A 702 -7.06 18.39 -50.44
CA GLY A 702 -7.98 18.79 -51.50
C GLY A 702 -7.36 18.89 -52.90
N ILE A 703 -6.16 18.34 -53.12
CA ILE A 703 -5.53 18.24 -54.44
C ILE A 703 -5.90 16.90 -55.06
N GLN A 704 -6.38 16.91 -56.30
CA GLN A 704 -6.67 15.69 -57.06
C GLN A 704 -5.38 15.21 -57.72
N PRO A 705 -4.77 14.08 -57.29
CA PRO A 705 -3.50 13.60 -57.85
C PRO A 705 -3.57 13.37 -59.37
N GLU A 706 -4.75 12.99 -59.86
CA GLU A 706 -5.00 12.69 -61.27
C GLU A 706 -4.95 13.93 -62.17
N LEU A 707 -5.13 15.13 -61.61
CA LEU A 707 -5.17 16.41 -62.34
C LEU A 707 -3.82 17.15 -62.34
N ILE A 708 -2.81 16.63 -61.63
CA ILE A 708 -1.51 17.30 -61.51
C ILE A 708 -0.81 17.30 -62.88
N GLN A 709 -0.51 18.50 -63.38
CA GLN A 709 0.26 18.71 -64.60
C GLN A 709 1.76 18.67 -64.25
N TYR A 710 2.45 17.68 -64.80
CA TYR A 710 3.83 17.35 -64.45
C TYR A 710 4.87 18.18 -65.22
N ASP A 711 4.44 19.00 -66.17
CA ASP A 711 5.30 19.78 -67.07
C ASP A 711 6.14 20.85 -66.34
N PHE A 712 5.90 21.06 -65.04
CA PHE A 712 6.66 21.96 -64.16
C PHE A 712 7.84 21.29 -63.41
N LEU A 713 8.00 19.97 -63.50
CA LEU A 713 9.10 19.25 -62.83
C LEU A 713 10.38 19.30 -63.68
N LEU A 714 11.17 20.36 -63.54
CA LEU A 714 12.55 20.41 -64.04
C LEU A 714 13.47 19.44 -63.28
N ASP A 715 14.62 19.09 -63.88
CA ASP A 715 15.69 18.21 -63.36
C ASP A 715 15.85 18.24 -61.83
N MET A 716 16.06 17.06 -61.22
CA MET A 716 16.29 16.91 -59.78
C MET A 716 17.44 17.82 -59.33
N ASN A 717 17.10 18.87 -58.56
CA ASN A 717 18.11 19.75 -57.96
C ASN A 717 18.68 19.04 -56.71
N GLN A 718 19.96 19.23 -56.39
CA GLN A 718 20.56 18.67 -55.18
C GLN A 718 20.20 19.46 -53.92
N ASP A 719 19.93 20.77 -54.04
CA ASP A 719 19.64 21.63 -52.90
C ASP A 719 18.24 21.38 -52.30
N PRO A 720 18.12 21.04 -50.99
CA PRO A 720 16.86 20.78 -50.31
C PRO A 720 15.82 21.92 -50.39
N VAL A 721 16.25 23.18 -50.28
CA VAL A 721 15.33 24.33 -50.27
C VAL A 721 14.69 24.50 -51.65
N ASN A 722 15.49 24.42 -52.71
CA ASN A 722 15.00 24.50 -54.07
C ASN A 722 14.12 23.31 -54.46
N ARG A 723 14.45 22.10 -54.00
CA ARG A 723 13.59 20.90 -54.17
C ARG A 723 12.21 21.14 -53.56
N LEU A 724 12.16 21.58 -52.30
CA LEU A 724 10.91 21.86 -51.62
C LEU A 724 10.13 23.02 -52.26
N LYS A 725 10.82 24.05 -52.76
CA LYS A 725 10.23 25.14 -53.53
C LYS A 725 9.53 24.63 -54.79
N LYS A 726 10.16 23.72 -55.55
CA LYS A 726 9.53 23.10 -56.73
C LYS A 726 8.27 22.32 -56.37
N VAL A 727 8.31 21.53 -55.29
CA VAL A 727 7.10 20.85 -54.78
C VAL A 727 6.02 21.87 -54.46
N GLY A 728 6.37 22.95 -53.74
CA GLY A 728 5.45 24.04 -53.41
C GLY A 728 4.82 24.71 -54.64
N GLN A 729 5.61 24.96 -55.69
CA GLN A 729 5.14 25.53 -56.96
C GLN A 729 4.12 24.62 -57.65
N VAL A 730 4.44 23.32 -57.81
CA VAL A 730 3.52 22.36 -58.44
C VAL A 730 2.19 22.30 -57.70
N LEU A 731 2.23 22.20 -56.37
CA LEU A 731 1.03 22.12 -55.54
C LEU A 731 0.23 23.44 -55.52
N SER A 732 0.90 24.59 -55.62
CA SER A 732 0.24 25.90 -55.65
C SER A 732 -0.49 26.12 -56.98
N THR A 733 0.16 25.84 -58.11
CA THR A 733 -0.43 25.98 -59.46
C THR A 733 -1.71 25.15 -59.63
N GLN A 734 -1.75 23.95 -59.03
CA GLN A 734 -2.94 23.10 -59.06
C GLN A 734 -4.10 23.68 -58.24
N LYS A 735 -3.79 24.37 -57.14
CA LYS A 735 -4.80 24.96 -56.27
C LYS A 735 -5.43 26.20 -56.90
N THR A 736 -4.66 27.04 -57.59
CA THR A 736 -5.15 28.26 -58.26
C THR A 736 -6.19 27.93 -59.34
N LYS A 737 -5.97 26.86 -60.13
CA LYS A 737 -6.93 26.39 -61.15
C LYS A 737 -8.27 25.91 -60.56
N ILE A 738 -8.27 25.42 -59.33
CA ILE A 738 -9.48 24.98 -58.61
C ILE A 738 -10.19 26.17 -57.95
N ILE A 739 -9.45 27.20 -57.56
CA ILE A 739 -9.98 28.39 -56.87
C ILE A 739 -10.69 29.34 -57.86
N GLU A 740 -10.22 29.46 -59.11
CA GLU A 740 -10.87 30.27 -60.16
C GLU A 740 -12.34 29.90 -60.46
N THR A 741 -12.84 28.75 -59.97
CA THR A 741 -14.23 28.32 -60.16
C THR A 741 -15.16 28.56 -58.96
N ASN A 742 -14.66 28.95 -57.77
CA ASN A 742 -15.50 29.18 -56.59
C ASN A 742 -14.83 30.16 -55.60
N GLU A 743 -14.88 31.46 -55.88
CA GLU A 743 -14.53 32.47 -54.87
C GLU A 743 -15.76 33.25 -54.42
N GLN A 744 -16.04 33.14 -53.14
CA GLN A 744 -16.66 34.21 -52.38
C GLN A 744 -15.62 34.64 -51.33
N LYS A 745 -15.13 35.88 -51.44
CA LYS A 745 -14.24 36.52 -50.46
C LYS A 745 -15.04 36.81 -49.19
N TYR A 746 -14.63 36.23 -48.06
CA TYR A 746 -15.50 36.16 -46.86
C TYR A 746 -14.90 36.59 -45.52
N LEU A 747 -13.70 37.16 -45.48
CA LEU A 747 -13.05 37.51 -44.22
C LEU A 747 -12.72 38.99 -44.17
N THR A 748 -13.48 39.77 -43.40
CA THR A 748 -13.25 41.22 -43.22
C THR A 748 -12.71 41.60 -41.84
N ASN A 749 -12.72 40.68 -40.86
CA ASN A 749 -12.35 40.98 -39.47
C ASN A 749 -11.33 39.99 -38.90
N ASN A 750 -10.27 40.54 -38.29
CA ASN A 750 -9.26 39.77 -37.56
C ASN A 750 -9.83 39.30 -36.22
N ARG A 751 -10.08 37.99 -36.06
CA ARG A 751 -10.62 37.45 -34.81
C ARG A 751 -10.36 35.96 -34.62
N VAL A 752 -10.37 35.54 -33.35
CA VAL A 752 -10.29 34.14 -32.93
C VAL A 752 -11.63 33.74 -32.33
N LEU A 753 -12.32 32.78 -32.93
CA LEU A 753 -13.58 32.25 -32.40
C LEU A 753 -13.29 31.14 -31.39
N LEU A 754 -13.72 31.28 -30.13
CA LEU A 754 -13.47 30.29 -29.09
C LEU A 754 -14.74 29.56 -28.69
N VAL A 755 -14.71 28.23 -28.72
CA VAL A 755 -15.77 27.37 -28.15
C VAL A 755 -15.15 26.50 -27.05
N GLN A 756 -15.75 26.55 -25.87
CA GLN A 756 -15.49 25.61 -24.79
C GLN A 756 -16.61 24.56 -24.76
N THR A 757 -16.27 23.28 -24.83
CA THR A 757 -17.24 22.18 -24.93
C THR A 757 -16.76 20.93 -24.19
N SER A 758 -17.54 19.85 -24.16
CA SER A 758 -17.06 18.54 -23.68
C SER A 758 -16.41 17.74 -24.82
N ASP A 759 -15.70 16.65 -24.51
CA ASP A 759 -15.15 15.74 -25.53
C ASP A 759 -16.23 15.22 -26.50
N GLU A 760 -17.45 15.00 -26.01
CA GLU A 760 -18.60 14.59 -26.83
C GLU A 760 -19.12 15.74 -27.72
N GLY A 761 -18.97 16.99 -27.28
CA GLY A 761 -19.46 18.18 -27.96
C GLY A 761 -18.53 18.74 -29.04
N ILE A 762 -17.36 18.14 -29.29
CA ILE A 762 -16.37 18.62 -30.28
C ILE A 762 -16.98 18.72 -31.68
N MET A 763 -17.69 17.69 -32.15
CA MET A 763 -18.29 17.71 -33.50
C MET A 763 -19.31 18.84 -33.66
N ARG A 764 -20.16 19.06 -32.64
CA ARG A 764 -21.12 20.16 -32.61
C ARG A 764 -20.39 21.50 -32.68
N ALA A 765 -19.30 21.67 -31.94
CA ALA A 765 -18.48 22.88 -31.97
C ALA A 765 -17.85 23.12 -33.36
N ILE A 766 -17.27 22.08 -33.98
CA ILE A 766 -16.66 22.16 -35.32
C ILE A 766 -17.66 22.69 -36.34
N LEU A 767 -18.83 22.04 -36.44
CA LEU A 767 -19.85 22.40 -37.40
C LEU A 767 -20.46 23.77 -37.07
N SER A 768 -20.65 24.08 -35.80
CA SER A 768 -21.18 25.39 -35.37
C SER A 768 -20.29 26.54 -35.81
N LEU A 769 -18.97 26.40 -35.68
CA LEU A 769 -18.03 27.43 -36.10
C LEU A 769 -18.03 27.60 -37.63
N PHE A 770 -18.08 26.52 -38.41
CA PHE A 770 -18.20 26.61 -39.87
C PHE A 770 -19.51 27.25 -40.32
N THR A 771 -20.64 26.88 -39.71
CA THR A 771 -21.93 27.52 -39.98
C THR A 771 -21.95 28.99 -39.57
N PHE A 772 -21.31 29.34 -38.44
CA PHE A 772 -21.20 30.72 -37.97
C PHE A 772 -20.44 31.62 -38.96
N VAL A 773 -19.37 31.10 -39.56
CA VAL A 773 -18.58 31.80 -40.60
C VAL A 773 -19.18 31.62 -42.01
N GLN A 774 -20.21 30.78 -42.16
CA GLN A 774 -20.89 30.47 -43.43
C GLN A 774 -19.97 29.83 -44.49
N VAL A 775 -19.02 29.00 -44.06
CA VAL A 775 -18.07 28.30 -44.93
C VAL A 775 -18.27 26.78 -44.78
N PRO A 776 -18.23 25.98 -45.86
CA PRO A 776 -18.34 24.53 -45.76
C PRO A 776 -17.12 23.95 -45.04
N ALA A 777 -17.37 23.03 -44.09
CA ALA A 777 -16.33 22.32 -43.36
C ALA A 777 -15.53 21.37 -44.26
N LYS A 778 -14.20 21.41 -44.17
CA LYS A 778 -13.29 20.47 -44.84
C LYS A 778 -12.29 19.90 -43.86
N VAL A 779 -11.90 18.63 -44.05
CA VAL A 779 -11.00 17.93 -43.13
C VAL A 779 -9.65 18.62 -42.94
N ASN A 780 -9.08 19.19 -44.01
CA ASN A 780 -7.78 19.86 -43.95
C ASN A 780 -7.83 21.22 -43.22
N GLN A 781 -9.02 21.72 -42.90
CA GLN A 781 -9.20 22.90 -42.06
C GLN A 781 -9.27 22.57 -40.57
N LEU A 782 -9.30 21.28 -40.22
CA LEU A 782 -9.33 20.79 -38.85
C LEU A 782 -7.91 20.40 -38.43
N PHE A 783 -7.39 21.00 -37.37
CA PHE A 783 -6.13 20.63 -36.77
C PHE A 783 -6.36 20.11 -35.35
N TYR A 784 -6.29 18.79 -35.18
CA TYR A 784 -6.37 18.13 -33.88
C TYR A 784 -5.00 18.13 -33.20
N CYS A 785 -4.91 18.76 -32.03
CA CYS A 785 -3.72 18.73 -31.20
C CYS A 785 -3.64 17.41 -30.44
N THR A 786 -2.42 16.92 -30.26
CA THR A 786 -2.09 15.73 -29.45
C THR A 786 -0.87 16.03 -28.59
N ASN A 787 -0.58 15.18 -27.61
CA ASN A 787 0.64 15.28 -26.80
C ASN A 787 1.94 15.11 -27.62
N ARG A 788 1.83 14.67 -28.88
CA ARG A 788 2.95 14.50 -29.82
C ARG A 788 3.07 15.64 -30.83
N THR A 789 2.10 16.56 -30.85
CA THR A 789 2.10 17.69 -31.79
C THR A 789 3.33 18.56 -31.57
N THR A 790 4.04 18.85 -32.65
CA THR A 790 5.31 19.57 -32.65
C THR A 790 5.13 21.07 -32.85
N TRP A 791 6.14 21.86 -32.47
CA TRP A 791 6.14 23.30 -32.74
C TRP A 791 6.02 23.60 -34.24
N MET A 792 6.71 22.85 -35.11
CA MET A 792 6.68 23.14 -36.55
C MET A 792 5.29 22.93 -37.16
N GLU A 793 4.54 21.92 -36.68
CA GLU A 793 3.15 21.70 -37.13
C GLU A 793 2.22 22.86 -36.74
N VAL A 794 2.41 23.36 -35.53
CA VAL A 794 1.66 24.50 -34.99
C VAL A 794 2.06 25.79 -35.70
N CYS A 795 3.36 26.02 -35.92
CA CYS A 795 3.90 27.13 -36.71
C CYS A 795 3.26 27.15 -38.11
N ALA A 796 3.27 26.01 -38.82
CA ALA A 796 2.64 25.88 -40.12
C ALA A 796 1.12 26.17 -40.07
N PHE A 797 0.43 25.78 -39.01
CA PHE A 797 -0.98 26.14 -38.79
C PHE A 797 -1.18 27.65 -38.67
N VAL A 798 -0.33 28.37 -37.92
CA VAL A 798 -0.42 29.83 -37.82
C VAL A 798 -0.21 30.46 -39.20
N TYR A 799 0.81 30.06 -39.95
CA TYR A 799 1.01 30.52 -41.32
C TYR A 799 -0.20 30.24 -42.24
N ARG A 800 -0.85 29.07 -42.11
CA ARG A 800 -2.10 28.78 -42.83
C ARG A 800 -3.20 29.79 -42.51
N CYS A 801 -3.38 30.14 -41.25
CA CYS A 801 -4.46 31.03 -40.82
C CYS A 801 -4.33 32.43 -41.40
N PHE A 802 -3.10 32.92 -41.63
CA PHE A 802 -2.84 34.25 -42.18
C PHE A 802 -2.83 34.28 -43.71
N TYR A 803 -2.17 33.32 -44.34
CA TYR A 803 -1.94 33.40 -45.79
C TYR A 803 -2.99 32.70 -46.64
N SER A 804 -3.74 31.72 -46.09
CA SER A 804 -4.66 30.91 -46.92
C SER A 804 -6.01 31.53 -47.20
N GLU A 805 -6.37 32.62 -46.50
CA GLU A 805 -7.69 33.26 -46.53
C GLU A 805 -8.86 32.31 -46.25
N LYS A 806 -8.59 31.16 -45.61
CA LYS A 806 -9.59 30.16 -45.23
C LYS A 806 -9.74 30.10 -43.73
N PHE A 807 -10.96 29.81 -43.29
CA PHE A 807 -11.22 29.50 -41.90
C PHE A 807 -10.62 28.13 -41.55
N HIS A 808 -9.79 28.09 -40.51
CA HIS A 808 -9.21 26.87 -39.93
C HIS A 808 -9.58 26.78 -38.45
N GLN A 809 -9.49 25.58 -37.88
CA GLN A 809 -9.79 25.33 -36.47
C GLN A 809 -8.65 24.59 -35.78
N LEU A 810 -8.25 25.08 -34.61
CA LEU A 810 -7.34 24.43 -33.68
C LEU A 810 -8.16 23.72 -32.60
N ILE A 811 -8.04 22.40 -32.53
CA ILE A 811 -8.89 21.55 -31.70
C ILE A 811 -8.06 20.94 -30.59
N ARG A 812 -8.52 21.09 -29.34
CA ARG A 812 -7.88 20.64 -28.10
C ARG A 812 -6.46 21.20 -27.86
N PRO A 813 -6.25 22.52 -27.96
CA PRO A 813 -4.94 23.12 -27.72
C PRO A 813 -4.37 22.85 -26.31
N GLU A 814 -5.20 22.42 -25.35
CA GLU A 814 -4.77 21.92 -24.02
C GLU A 814 -3.70 20.82 -24.10
N LEU A 815 -3.70 20.02 -25.18
CA LEU A 815 -2.76 18.91 -25.34
C LEU A 815 -1.37 19.37 -25.81
N LEU A 816 -1.21 20.66 -26.16
CA LEU A 816 0.07 21.24 -26.49
C LEU A 816 0.88 21.53 -25.22
N THR A 817 2.19 21.30 -25.28
CA THR A 817 3.10 21.67 -24.18
C THR A 817 3.11 23.19 -23.97
N LEU A 818 3.37 23.64 -22.73
CA LEU A 818 3.43 25.07 -22.41
C LEU A 818 4.41 25.83 -23.31
N SER A 819 5.58 25.25 -23.60
CA SER A 819 6.56 25.82 -24.53
C SER A 819 6.00 26.06 -25.94
N ILE A 820 5.15 25.15 -26.45
CA ILE A 820 4.52 25.31 -27.77
C ILE A 820 3.42 26.38 -27.71
N GLN A 821 2.66 26.44 -26.62
CA GLN A 821 1.64 27.47 -26.42
C GLN A 821 2.28 28.87 -26.35
N ASP A 822 3.40 29.03 -25.64
CA ASP A 822 4.14 30.30 -25.56
C ASP A 822 4.65 30.73 -26.93
N LYS A 823 5.30 29.83 -27.66
CA LYS A 823 5.78 30.11 -29.02
C LYS A 823 4.63 30.45 -29.97
N PHE A 824 3.46 29.82 -29.82
CA PHE A 824 2.28 30.14 -30.62
C PHE A 824 1.86 31.58 -30.41
N ILE A 825 1.77 32.02 -29.14
CA ILE A 825 1.42 33.41 -28.80
C ILE A 825 2.46 34.38 -29.33
N GLU A 826 3.75 34.06 -29.17
CA GLU A 826 4.85 34.88 -29.66
C GLU A 826 4.76 35.06 -31.18
N LEU A 827 4.65 33.97 -31.94
CA LEU A 827 4.51 34.00 -33.39
C LEU A 827 3.24 34.74 -33.82
N LEU A 828 2.11 34.47 -33.16
CA LEU A 828 0.85 35.15 -33.49
C LEU A 828 0.98 36.66 -33.28
N THR A 829 1.56 37.09 -32.16
CA THR A 829 1.79 38.50 -31.83
C THR A 829 2.73 39.14 -32.85
N GLN A 830 3.80 38.45 -33.25
CA GLN A 830 4.71 38.89 -34.31
C GLN A 830 3.95 39.07 -35.63
N MET A 831 3.15 38.09 -36.06
CA MET A 831 2.39 38.16 -37.31
C MET A 831 1.32 39.27 -37.30
N ILE A 832 0.67 39.52 -36.16
CA ILE A 832 -0.25 40.65 -35.99
C ILE A 832 0.53 41.97 -36.10
N SER A 833 1.68 42.09 -35.43
CA SER A 833 2.51 43.31 -35.47
C SER A 833 3.10 43.59 -36.85
N TRP A 834 3.41 42.54 -37.62
CA TRP A 834 3.92 42.61 -38.98
C TRP A 834 2.83 42.89 -40.04
N GLN A 835 1.56 43.04 -39.64
CA GLN A 835 0.45 43.08 -40.59
C GLN A 835 0.66 44.10 -41.72
N GLN A 836 0.75 43.56 -42.94
CA GLN A 836 0.39 44.26 -44.16
C GLN A 836 -1.16 44.35 -44.19
N PRO A 837 -1.76 45.51 -44.52
CA PRO A 837 -3.21 45.74 -44.45
C PRO A 837 -4.07 44.82 -45.34
N GLU A 838 -3.46 43.96 -46.17
CA GLU A 838 -4.14 43.07 -47.11
C GLU A 838 -4.46 41.67 -46.56
N HIS A 839 -3.84 41.23 -45.45
CA HIS A 839 -4.01 39.84 -44.94
C HIS A 839 -4.84 39.78 -43.65
N HIS A 840 -6.12 39.45 -43.80
CA HIS A 840 -7.04 39.19 -42.70
C HIS A 840 -6.95 37.74 -42.21
N PHE A 841 -7.00 37.53 -40.89
CA PHE A 841 -7.03 36.18 -40.32
C PHE A 841 -8.29 35.93 -39.50
N GLN A 842 -8.88 34.74 -39.68
CA GLN A 842 -9.93 34.25 -38.81
C GLN A 842 -9.76 32.74 -38.62
N PHE A 843 -9.69 32.29 -37.37
CA PHE A 843 -9.63 30.87 -37.05
C PHE A 843 -10.41 30.55 -35.77
N GLY A 844 -10.81 29.29 -35.64
CA GLY A 844 -11.53 28.76 -34.49
C GLY A 844 -10.59 28.06 -33.52
N ILE A 845 -10.90 28.13 -32.23
CA ILE A 845 -10.32 27.31 -31.18
C ILE A 845 -11.45 26.54 -30.51
N ILE A 846 -11.30 25.23 -30.40
CA ILE A 846 -12.22 24.34 -29.67
C ILE A 846 -11.43 23.71 -28.54
N THR A 847 -11.81 23.98 -27.29
CA THR A 847 -11.18 23.38 -26.10
C THR A 847 -12.18 22.57 -25.31
N THR A 848 -11.71 21.48 -24.69
CA THR A 848 -12.49 20.68 -23.73
C THR A 848 -12.12 20.93 -22.27
N SER A 849 -11.13 21.80 -22.03
CA SER A 849 -10.72 22.23 -20.69
C SER A 849 -11.28 23.61 -20.34
N SER A 850 -11.39 23.91 -19.05
CA SER A 850 -11.85 25.23 -18.60
C SER A 850 -10.87 26.33 -19.01
N ASN A 851 -11.38 27.39 -19.68
CA ASN A 851 -10.59 28.53 -20.17
C ASN A 851 -9.67 29.16 -19.11
N ILE A 852 -10.03 29.08 -17.83
CA ILE A 852 -9.28 29.64 -16.68
C ILE A 852 -7.85 29.05 -16.59
N ASN A 853 -7.67 27.80 -17.02
CA ASN A 853 -6.41 27.06 -16.83
C ASN A 853 -5.52 26.99 -18.08
N GLN A 854 -5.89 27.65 -19.19
CA GLN A 854 -5.10 27.62 -20.41
C GLN A 854 -4.34 28.94 -20.65
N LEU A 855 -3.02 28.86 -20.60
CA LEU A 855 -2.10 29.97 -20.90
C LEU A 855 -2.36 30.55 -22.30
N LEU A 856 -2.52 29.69 -23.31
CA LEU A 856 -2.84 30.08 -24.68
C LEU A 856 -4.09 30.98 -24.75
N ILE A 857 -5.22 30.49 -24.23
CA ILE A 857 -6.50 31.22 -24.31
C ILE A 857 -6.45 32.54 -23.54
N ASN A 858 -5.86 32.54 -22.34
CA ASN A 858 -5.75 33.74 -21.52
C ASN A 858 -4.91 34.83 -22.22
N ASN A 859 -3.79 34.44 -22.84
CA ASN A 859 -2.96 35.35 -23.62
C ASN A 859 -3.69 35.86 -24.88
N LEU A 860 -4.44 35.02 -25.59
CA LEU A 860 -5.25 35.47 -26.74
C LEU A 860 -6.35 36.45 -26.34
N LYS A 861 -7.00 36.24 -25.19
CA LYS A 861 -7.98 37.19 -24.65
C LYS A 861 -7.34 38.54 -24.31
N ALA A 862 -6.12 38.55 -23.80
CA ALA A 862 -5.37 39.77 -23.52
C ALA A 862 -5.03 40.57 -24.79
N LEU A 863 -5.01 39.93 -25.97
CA LEU A 863 -4.85 40.60 -27.27
C LEU A 863 -6.17 41.19 -27.81
N GLU A 864 -7.30 41.05 -27.10
CA GLU A 864 -8.64 41.52 -27.52
C GLU A 864 -9.15 40.91 -28.85
N LEU A 865 -8.60 39.77 -29.26
CA LEU A 865 -8.96 39.10 -30.53
C LEU A 865 -10.03 38.01 -30.38
N VAL A 866 -10.31 37.59 -29.14
CA VAL A 866 -11.13 36.40 -28.87
C VAL A 866 -12.60 36.75 -28.78
N GLN A 867 -13.40 36.11 -29.61
CA GLN A 867 -14.86 36.09 -29.51
C GLN A 867 -15.29 34.71 -29.00
N GLU A 868 -15.82 34.66 -27.78
CA GLU A 868 -16.39 33.43 -27.23
C GLU A 868 -17.76 33.14 -27.85
N ILE A 869 -17.96 31.88 -28.24
CA ILE A 869 -19.23 31.34 -28.72
C ILE A 869 -19.78 30.42 -27.64
N PHE A 870 -20.90 30.81 -27.06
CA PHE A 870 -21.55 30.07 -25.99
C PHE A 870 -22.45 28.95 -26.53
N ASP A 871 -22.80 28.00 -25.66
CA ASP A 871 -23.58 26.81 -26.03
C ASP A 871 -24.94 27.14 -26.70
N TYR A 872 -25.61 28.22 -26.27
CA TYR A 872 -26.88 28.66 -26.87
C TYR A 872 -26.73 29.24 -28.29
N GLN A 873 -25.52 29.61 -28.70
CA GLN A 873 -25.21 30.10 -30.05
C GLN A 873 -24.75 28.97 -31.00
N MET A 874 -24.37 27.82 -30.45
CA MET A 874 -24.02 26.64 -31.24
C MET A 874 -25.25 26.03 -31.90
N LEU A 875 -25.04 25.20 -32.93
CA LEU A 875 -26.11 24.49 -33.64
C LEU A 875 -26.95 23.70 -32.64
N ASN A 876 -28.26 23.87 -32.69
CA ASN A 876 -29.17 23.00 -31.97
C ASN A 876 -29.21 21.60 -32.62
N VAL A 877 -29.83 20.63 -31.96
CA VAL A 877 -29.87 19.22 -32.41
C VAL A 877 -30.44 19.09 -33.83
N ILE A 878 -31.45 19.89 -34.19
CA ILE A 878 -32.11 19.84 -35.50
C ILE A 878 -31.15 20.31 -36.59
N LYS A 879 -30.55 21.50 -36.45
CA LYS A 879 -29.60 22.04 -37.43
C LYS A 879 -28.32 21.22 -37.52
N LEU A 880 -27.86 20.67 -36.40
CA LEU A 880 -26.71 19.78 -36.38
C LEU A 880 -26.95 18.55 -37.26
N LYS A 881 -28.13 17.94 -37.14
CA LYS A 881 -28.53 16.80 -37.97
C LYS A 881 -28.61 17.18 -39.45
N GLU A 882 -29.20 18.33 -39.78
CA GLU A 882 -29.27 18.83 -41.16
C GLU A 882 -27.87 18.99 -41.80
N GLU A 883 -26.91 19.58 -41.07
CA GLU A 883 -25.54 19.75 -41.56
C GLU A 883 -24.80 18.39 -41.69
N ILE A 884 -25.01 17.46 -40.77
CA ILE A 884 -24.45 16.10 -40.87
C ILE A 884 -25.01 15.36 -42.09
N GLU A 885 -26.32 15.40 -42.31
CA GLU A 885 -26.95 14.74 -43.45
C GLU A 885 -26.46 15.31 -44.79
N LYS A 886 -26.27 16.63 -44.85
CA LYS A 886 -25.71 17.34 -46.00
C LYS A 886 -24.27 16.91 -46.30
N LEU A 887 -23.42 16.75 -45.28
CA LEU A 887 -22.03 16.32 -45.44
C LEU A 887 -21.90 14.82 -45.76
N ASN A 888 -22.70 13.96 -45.11
CA ASN A 888 -22.64 12.51 -45.30
C ASN A 888 -23.10 12.06 -46.70
N GLY A 889 -24.02 12.80 -47.34
CA GLY A 889 -24.50 12.48 -48.69
C GLY A 889 -25.28 11.17 -48.80
N LYS A 890 -25.81 10.65 -47.67
CA LYS A 890 -26.59 9.39 -47.58
C LYS A 890 -25.88 8.13 -48.07
N THR A 891 -24.56 8.03 -47.89
CA THR A 891 -23.80 6.81 -48.23
C THR A 891 -23.23 6.08 -47.01
N CYS A 892 -23.50 6.56 -45.79
CA CYS A 892 -23.19 5.84 -44.54
C CYS A 892 -24.47 5.35 -43.84
N PHE A 893 -24.48 4.09 -43.41
CA PHE A 893 -25.62 3.42 -42.79
C PHE A 893 -25.22 2.79 -41.46
N LEU A 894 -26.08 2.89 -40.45
CA LEU A 894 -25.92 2.24 -39.16
C LEU A 894 -26.79 0.99 -39.10
N VAL A 895 -26.19 -0.17 -38.86
CA VAL A 895 -26.89 -1.46 -38.73
C VAL A 895 -26.83 -1.94 -37.30
N THR A 896 -27.99 -2.13 -36.67
CA THR A 896 -28.13 -2.52 -35.27
C THR A 896 -29.12 -3.66 -35.10
N SER A 897 -29.09 -4.35 -33.96
CA SER A 897 -30.06 -5.40 -33.64
C SER A 897 -30.36 -5.42 -32.15
N ASN A 898 -31.59 -5.83 -31.79
CA ASN A 898 -32.04 -5.86 -30.38
C ASN A 898 -31.24 -6.85 -29.52
N ILE A 899 -30.86 -8.00 -30.11
CA ILE A 899 -30.02 -9.01 -29.49
C ILE A 899 -28.90 -9.42 -30.45
N ALA A 900 -27.83 -10.01 -29.91
CA ALA A 900 -26.75 -10.54 -30.70
C ALA A 900 -27.21 -11.75 -31.54
N GLY A 901 -26.65 -11.91 -32.74
CA GLY A 901 -26.94 -13.06 -33.60
C GLY A 901 -28.23 -12.97 -34.43
N LEU A 902 -28.81 -11.78 -34.63
CA LEU A 902 -29.95 -11.60 -35.56
C LEU A 902 -29.55 -11.49 -37.04
N GLY A 903 -28.25 -11.50 -37.35
CA GLY A 903 -27.76 -11.59 -38.74
C GLY A 903 -27.27 -10.29 -39.36
N LYS A 904 -26.96 -9.24 -38.59
CA LYS A 904 -26.44 -7.93 -39.07
C LYS A 904 -25.36 -8.06 -40.15
N SER A 905 -24.23 -8.73 -39.86
CA SER A 905 -23.16 -8.96 -40.85
C SER A 905 -23.66 -9.66 -42.13
N THR A 906 -24.60 -10.59 -42.02
CA THR A 906 -25.18 -11.31 -43.16
C THR A 906 -26.08 -10.38 -43.99
N THR A 907 -26.90 -9.56 -43.33
CA THR A 907 -27.73 -8.54 -43.98
C THR A 907 -26.86 -7.54 -44.73
N ILE A 908 -25.81 -7.00 -44.11
CA ILE A 908 -24.86 -6.08 -44.76
C ILE A 908 -24.20 -6.75 -45.96
N ARG A 909 -23.72 -7.98 -45.81
CA ARG A 909 -23.10 -8.73 -46.91
C ARG A 909 -24.08 -8.94 -48.07
N ASN A 910 -25.33 -9.28 -47.80
CA ASN A 910 -26.36 -9.48 -48.83
C ASN A 910 -26.70 -8.17 -49.53
N ILE A 911 -26.83 -7.06 -48.81
CA ILE A 911 -27.08 -5.73 -49.39
C ILE A 911 -25.93 -5.36 -50.34
N ILE A 912 -24.68 -5.53 -49.89
CA ILE A 912 -23.49 -5.21 -50.68
C ILE A 912 -23.39 -6.11 -51.91
N HIS A 913 -23.60 -7.42 -51.75
CA HIS A 913 -23.59 -8.39 -52.84
C HIS A 913 -24.67 -8.06 -53.89
N ASN A 914 -25.90 -7.74 -53.44
CA ASN A 914 -27.00 -7.35 -54.33
C ASN A 914 -26.70 -6.04 -55.09
N SER A 915 -25.88 -5.16 -54.52
CA SER A 915 -25.42 -3.94 -55.19
C SER A 915 -24.25 -4.15 -56.17
N GLY A 916 -23.78 -5.40 -56.35
CA GLY A 916 -22.66 -5.74 -57.23
C GLY A 916 -21.31 -5.22 -56.75
N LYS A 917 -21.18 -4.92 -55.45
CA LYS A 917 -19.96 -4.41 -54.83
C LYS A 917 -19.22 -5.51 -54.07
N GLU A 918 -17.89 -5.41 -54.05
CA GLU A 918 -16.99 -6.21 -53.23
C GLU A 918 -17.12 -5.82 -51.76
N TYR A 919 -17.23 -6.84 -50.92
CA TYR A 919 -17.44 -6.72 -49.48
C TYR A 919 -16.11 -6.66 -48.73
N ILE A 920 -15.77 -5.49 -48.18
CA ILE A 920 -14.57 -5.30 -47.35
C ILE A 920 -14.98 -5.15 -45.89
N LYS A 921 -14.70 -6.18 -45.06
CA LYS A 921 -14.95 -6.14 -43.61
C LYS A 921 -13.77 -5.56 -42.85
N PHE A 922 -14.02 -4.58 -41.99
CA PHE A 922 -13.05 -3.89 -41.15
C PHE A 922 -13.47 -3.95 -39.67
N PRO A 923 -13.01 -4.98 -38.92
CA PRO A 923 -13.36 -5.13 -37.51
C PRO A 923 -12.53 -4.23 -36.59
N ILE A 924 -13.18 -3.54 -35.65
CA ILE A 924 -12.57 -2.67 -34.65
C ILE A 924 -13.01 -3.14 -33.26
N SER A 925 -12.07 -3.60 -32.44
CA SER A 925 -12.32 -4.03 -31.05
C SER A 925 -11.03 -3.98 -30.21
N GLY A 926 -11.18 -3.93 -28.89
CA GLY A 926 -10.09 -3.94 -27.92
C GLY A 926 -9.43 -2.58 -27.69
N ASN A 927 -8.12 -2.59 -27.46
CA ASN A 927 -7.31 -1.37 -27.34
C ASN A 927 -6.90 -0.90 -28.74
N ILE A 928 -7.26 0.33 -29.10
CA ILE A 928 -7.06 0.86 -30.44
C ILE A 928 -5.69 1.54 -30.52
N ASP A 929 -4.78 0.99 -31.33
CA ASP A 929 -3.64 1.74 -31.85
C ASP A 929 -4.06 2.44 -33.15
N MET A 930 -4.19 3.75 -33.11
CA MET A 930 -4.61 4.56 -34.25
C MET A 930 -3.68 4.43 -35.45
N LYS A 931 -2.37 4.28 -35.24
CA LYS A 931 -1.41 4.14 -36.36
C LYS A 931 -1.66 2.83 -37.11
N SER A 932 -1.77 1.71 -36.39
CA SER A 932 -2.11 0.41 -36.97
C SER A 932 -3.48 0.42 -37.63
N LEU A 933 -4.48 1.06 -36.99
CA LEU A 933 -5.84 1.15 -37.51
C LEU A 933 -5.89 1.92 -38.83
N VAL A 934 -5.28 3.10 -38.90
CA VAL A 934 -5.22 3.93 -40.12
C VAL A 934 -4.41 3.22 -41.21
N THR A 935 -3.29 2.58 -40.87
CA THR A 935 -2.48 1.82 -41.84
C THR A 935 -3.26 0.64 -42.43
N ARG A 936 -3.97 -0.12 -41.59
CA ARG A 936 -4.82 -1.23 -42.03
C ARG A 936 -5.95 -0.73 -42.93
N PHE A 937 -6.59 0.38 -42.54
CA PHE A 937 -7.68 0.98 -43.31
C PHE A 937 -7.17 1.52 -44.66
N CYS A 938 -5.98 2.13 -44.68
CA CYS A 938 -5.28 2.60 -45.88
C CYS A 938 -5.00 1.44 -46.84
N ASN A 939 -4.49 0.30 -46.33
CA ASN A 939 -4.25 -0.89 -47.16
C ASN A 939 -5.54 -1.46 -47.77
N CYS A 940 -6.64 -1.49 -47.00
CA CYS A 940 -7.95 -1.90 -47.51
C CYS A 940 -8.48 -0.94 -48.59
N ALA A 941 -8.29 0.37 -48.41
CA ALA A 941 -8.68 1.40 -49.37
C ALA A 941 -7.74 1.48 -50.60
N ASN A 942 -6.49 1.02 -50.48
CA ASN A 942 -5.52 1.06 -51.59
C ASN A 942 -5.64 -0.12 -52.54
N ASN A 943 -6.08 -1.29 -52.09
CA ASN A 943 -6.40 -2.42 -52.98
C ASN A 943 -7.52 -2.09 -53.99
N SER A 944 -8.24 -0.97 -53.79
CA SER A 944 -9.28 -0.43 -54.67
C SER A 944 -8.86 0.78 -55.52
N SER A 945 -7.60 1.22 -55.42
CA SER A 945 -7.10 2.47 -56.01
C SER A 945 -6.38 2.31 -57.37
N SER A 946 -6.54 1.17 -58.05
CA SER A 946 -6.20 1.02 -59.47
C SER A 946 -7.21 1.76 -60.35
N SER A 947 -7.26 3.10 -60.19
CA SER A 947 -7.73 4.18 -61.10
C SER A 947 -9.01 3.99 -61.94
N SER A 948 -9.80 2.94 -61.71
CA SER A 948 -10.98 2.59 -62.52
C SER A 948 -12.03 1.77 -61.74
N SER A 949 -11.85 1.53 -60.44
CA SER A 949 -12.61 0.55 -59.66
C SER A 949 -13.14 1.04 -58.29
N SER A 950 -13.07 2.34 -57.96
CA SER A 950 -13.61 2.87 -56.68
C SER A 950 -15.12 2.62 -56.53
N SER A 951 -15.86 2.50 -57.63
CA SER A 951 -17.30 2.18 -57.65
C SER A 951 -17.62 0.71 -57.33
N LYS A 952 -16.61 -0.15 -57.19
CA LYS A 952 -16.78 -1.60 -56.99
C LYS A 952 -16.73 -2.06 -55.55
N ILE A 953 -16.38 -1.24 -54.56
CA ILE A 953 -16.22 -1.69 -53.16
C ILE A 953 -17.28 -1.11 -52.22
N ALA A 954 -17.55 -1.81 -51.13
CA ALA A 954 -18.33 -1.32 -50.00
C ALA A 954 -17.62 -1.70 -48.68
N ILE A 955 -17.55 -0.75 -47.75
CA ILE A 955 -16.84 -0.93 -46.49
C ILE A 955 -17.83 -1.30 -45.40
N HIS A 956 -17.54 -2.37 -44.67
CA HIS A 956 -18.26 -2.77 -43.48
C HIS A 956 -17.38 -2.58 -42.25
N ILE A 957 -17.64 -1.54 -41.47
CA ILE A 957 -16.97 -1.26 -40.18
C ILE A 957 -17.73 -2.03 -39.10
N ASP A 958 -17.10 -3.06 -38.54
CA ASP A 958 -17.68 -3.90 -37.48
C ASP A 958 -17.10 -3.51 -36.13
N ILE A 959 -17.88 -2.79 -35.31
CA ILE A 959 -17.43 -2.23 -34.03
C ILE A 959 -17.86 -3.17 -32.90
N GLY A 960 -16.86 -3.77 -32.24
CA GLY A 960 -17.03 -4.55 -31.01
C GLY A 960 -16.78 -3.71 -29.75
N ILE A 961 -16.42 -4.38 -28.65
CA ILE A 961 -16.09 -3.73 -27.37
C ILE A 961 -14.77 -2.96 -27.50
N ILE A 962 -14.74 -1.69 -27.10
CA ILE A 962 -13.59 -0.78 -27.26
C ILE A 962 -13.25 -0.11 -25.93
N ASN A 963 -11.95 0.00 -25.63
CA ASN A 963 -11.46 0.59 -24.38
C ASN A 963 -11.38 2.13 -24.43
N ASP A 964 -10.89 2.69 -25.53
CA ASP A 964 -10.76 4.14 -25.73
C ASP A 964 -11.76 4.63 -26.80
N ILE A 965 -12.91 5.12 -26.33
CA ILE A 965 -13.98 5.63 -27.19
C ILE A 965 -13.59 6.95 -27.86
N ASN A 966 -12.73 7.76 -27.23
CA ASN A 966 -12.44 9.12 -27.67
C ASN A 966 -11.63 9.14 -28.98
N GLN A 967 -10.60 8.30 -29.09
CA GLN A 967 -9.80 8.21 -30.32
C GLN A 967 -10.62 7.64 -31.50
N LEU A 968 -11.50 6.68 -31.22
CA LEU A 968 -12.43 6.15 -32.21
C LEU A 968 -13.40 7.23 -32.71
N ASN A 969 -13.86 8.10 -31.80
CA ASN A 969 -14.82 9.15 -32.10
C ASN A 969 -14.30 10.10 -33.20
N GLU A 970 -13.06 10.60 -33.04
CA GLU A 970 -12.41 11.47 -34.02
C GLU A 970 -12.23 10.80 -35.39
N PHE A 971 -11.80 9.54 -35.39
CA PHE A 971 -11.66 8.74 -36.60
C PHE A 971 -12.99 8.58 -37.34
N LEU A 972 -14.04 8.18 -36.63
CA LEU A 972 -15.37 7.97 -37.22
C LEU A 972 -15.96 9.27 -37.73
N TYR A 973 -15.87 10.37 -36.98
CA TYR A 973 -16.31 11.70 -37.44
C TYR A 973 -15.66 12.07 -38.77
N SER A 974 -14.34 11.90 -38.85
CA SER A 974 -13.58 12.31 -40.02
C SER A 974 -13.86 11.44 -41.25
N VAL A 975 -13.91 10.12 -41.06
CA VAL A 975 -14.18 9.16 -42.14
C VAL A 975 -15.63 9.23 -42.63
N ILE A 976 -16.61 9.43 -41.74
CA ILE A 976 -18.03 9.49 -42.11
C ILE A 976 -18.37 10.81 -42.79
N LEU A 977 -17.98 11.94 -42.19
CA LEU A 977 -18.36 13.28 -42.66
C LEU A 977 -17.50 13.76 -43.83
N PHE A 978 -16.17 13.57 -43.74
CA PHE A 978 -15.24 14.16 -44.71
C PHE A 978 -14.59 13.12 -45.63
N ARG A 979 -14.88 11.83 -45.41
CA ARG A 979 -14.30 10.71 -46.17
C ARG A 979 -12.78 10.64 -46.12
N SER A 980 -12.16 11.30 -45.15
CA SER A 980 -10.72 11.37 -45.04
C SER A 980 -10.31 11.62 -43.60
N PHE A 981 -9.15 11.09 -43.24
CA PHE A 981 -8.58 11.22 -41.91
C PHE A 981 -7.05 11.14 -42.01
N ARG A 982 -6.36 11.77 -41.07
CA ARG A 982 -4.89 11.76 -41.02
C ARG A 982 -4.45 11.54 -39.59
N TYR A 983 -3.56 10.58 -39.40
CA TYR A 983 -2.89 10.35 -38.14
C TYR A 983 -1.37 10.33 -38.36
N GLU A 984 -0.66 11.27 -37.74
CA GLU A 984 0.77 11.49 -37.93
C GLU A 984 1.14 11.56 -39.45
N SER A 985 2.01 10.66 -39.91
CA SER A 985 2.50 10.63 -41.29
C SER A 985 1.53 9.98 -42.28
N VAL A 986 0.51 9.25 -41.81
CA VAL A 986 -0.38 8.44 -42.65
C VAL A 986 -1.72 9.14 -42.84
N ALA A 987 -2.13 9.29 -44.11
CA ALA A 987 -3.45 9.78 -44.47
C ALA A 987 -4.29 8.68 -45.12
N ILE A 988 -5.61 8.79 -44.96
CA ILE A 988 -6.59 7.98 -45.66
C ILE A 988 -7.61 8.88 -46.34
N ASN A 989 -8.06 8.45 -47.51
CA ASN A 989 -9.15 9.07 -48.24
C ASN A 989 -9.99 7.96 -48.88
N VAL A 990 -11.29 8.01 -48.65
CA VAL A 990 -12.32 7.13 -49.22
C VAL A 990 -13.09 7.92 -50.26
N CYS A 991 -13.41 7.33 -51.41
CA CYS A 991 -14.23 8.01 -52.41
C CYS A 991 -15.67 8.18 -51.90
N ALA A 992 -16.33 9.28 -52.27
CA ALA A 992 -17.66 9.63 -51.75
C ALA A 992 -18.76 8.63 -52.17
N ASP A 993 -18.55 7.90 -53.27
CA ASP A 993 -19.44 6.87 -53.84
C ASP A 993 -19.30 5.49 -53.17
N VAL A 994 -18.30 5.31 -52.30
CA VAL A 994 -18.10 4.08 -51.53
C VAL A 994 -19.03 4.08 -50.31
N PRO A 995 -20.01 3.16 -50.26
CA PRO A 995 -20.93 3.08 -49.12
C PRO A 995 -20.21 2.48 -47.92
N ILE A 996 -20.49 3.03 -46.73
CA ILE A 996 -19.93 2.60 -45.46
C ILE A 996 -21.07 2.10 -44.57
N TYR A 997 -21.03 0.82 -44.22
CA TYR A 997 -21.97 0.19 -43.30
C TYR A 997 -21.29 0.03 -41.95
N ILE A 998 -21.89 0.58 -40.90
CA ILE A 998 -21.37 0.49 -39.53
C ILE A 998 -22.22 -0.50 -38.76
N GLU A 999 -21.63 -1.63 -38.35
CA GLU A 999 -22.26 -2.61 -37.47
C GLU A 999 -21.87 -2.31 -36.03
N LEU A 1000 -22.87 -2.20 -35.15
CA LEU A 1000 -22.67 -2.19 -33.69
C LEU A 1000 -23.07 -3.54 -33.10
N ASP A 1001 -22.21 -4.08 -32.23
CA ASP A 1001 -22.58 -5.21 -31.41
C ASP A 1001 -23.80 -4.89 -30.50
N SER A 1002 -24.58 -5.91 -30.14
CA SER A 1002 -25.81 -5.79 -29.36
C SER A 1002 -25.60 -5.92 -27.85
N SER A 1003 -24.35 -5.81 -27.39
CA SER A 1003 -24.02 -5.86 -25.97
C SER A 1003 -24.44 -4.57 -25.23
N PRO A 1004 -24.76 -4.63 -23.92
CA PRO A 1004 -25.17 -3.46 -23.15
C PRO A 1004 -24.14 -2.31 -23.17
N GLN A 1005 -22.85 -2.65 -23.27
CA GLN A 1005 -21.75 -1.69 -23.37
C GLN A 1005 -21.80 -0.86 -24.66
N MET A 1006 -22.43 -1.37 -25.72
CA MET A 1006 -22.56 -0.68 -27.01
C MET A 1006 -23.70 0.34 -27.03
N ILE A 1007 -24.63 0.28 -26.08
CA ILE A 1007 -25.62 1.35 -25.85
C ILE A 1007 -24.88 2.62 -25.43
N ASN A 1008 -23.91 2.50 -24.51
CA ASN A 1008 -23.06 3.61 -24.10
C ASN A 1008 -22.22 4.17 -25.27
N LEU A 1009 -21.71 3.30 -26.16
CA LEU A 1009 -20.99 3.74 -27.35
C LEU A 1009 -21.90 4.51 -28.33
N TYR A 1010 -23.14 4.06 -28.53
CA TYR A 1010 -24.14 4.76 -29.32
C TYR A 1010 -24.54 6.11 -28.70
N GLU A 1011 -24.64 6.20 -27.38
CA GLU A 1011 -24.94 7.43 -26.64
C GLU A 1011 -23.81 8.46 -26.75
N LYS A 1012 -22.54 8.03 -26.68
CA LYS A 1012 -21.38 8.92 -26.71
C LYS A 1012 -20.97 9.37 -28.11
N ILE A 1013 -21.09 8.51 -29.12
CA ILE A 1013 -20.67 8.82 -30.48
C ILE A 1013 -21.85 9.43 -31.25
N ILE A 1014 -21.98 10.75 -31.14
CA ILE A 1014 -23.10 11.54 -31.71
C ILE A 1014 -23.31 11.28 -33.21
N ILE A 1015 -22.26 11.04 -34.00
CA ILE A 1015 -22.40 10.81 -35.44
C ILE A 1015 -23.28 9.58 -35.73
N LEU A 1016 -23.19 8.52 -34.92
CA LEU A 1016 -23.98 7.30 -35.11
C LEU A 1016 -25.47 7.54 -34.92
N GLN A 1017 -25.84 8.50 -34.06
CA GLN A 1017 -27.24 8.87 -33.82
C GLN A 1017 -27.87 9.60 -35.02
N ASN A 1018 -27.04 10.17 -35.88
CA ASN A 1018 -27.45 10.98 -37.04
C ASN A 1018 -27.35 10.21 -38.36
N LEU A 1019 -26.97 8.93 -38.34
CA LEU A 1019 -26.94 8.07 -39.52
C LEU A 1019 -28.30 7.42 -39.78
N GLU A 1020 -28.55 7.05 -41.04
CA GLU A 1020 -29.71 6.24 -41.40
C GLU A 1020 -29.59 4.86 -40.75
N LYS A 1021 -30.56 4.51 -39.91
CA LYS A 1021 -30.53 3.32 -39.06
C LYS A 1021 -31.36 2.18 -39.67
N HIS A 1022 -30.69 1.07 -39.95
CA HIS A 1022 -31.33 -0.22 -40.21
C HIS A 1022 -31.30 -1.07 -38.94
N GLN A 1023 -32.43 -1.16 -38.25
CA GLN A 1023 -32.58 -1.97 -37.04
C GLN A 1023 -33.21 -3.32 -37.38
N ILE A 1024 -32.57 -4.41 -36.98
CA ILE A 1024 -33.10 -5.78 -37.08
C ILE A 1024 -33.73 -6.14 -35.72
N PRO A 1025 -35.07 -6.08 -35.58
CA PRO A 1025 -35.72 -6.24 -34.29
C PRO A 1025 -35.82 -7.70 -33.83
N LEU A 1026 -35.99 -8.62 -34.78
CA LEU A 1026 -36.27 -10.04 -34.57
C LEU A 1026 -35.64 -10.87 -35.70
N ILE A 1027 -35.62 -12.20 -35.55
CA ILE A 1027 -35.26 -13.10 -36.65
C ILE A 1027 -36.23 -12.93 -37.81
N GLU A 1028 -35.70 -12.63 -38.99
CA GLU A 1028 -36.43 -12.72 -40.24
C GLU A 1028 -36.33 -14.14 -40.83
N TRP A 1029 -37.28 -14.99 -40.46
CA TRP A 1029 -37.32 -16.40 -40.87
C TRP A 1029 -37.29 -16.60 -42.40
N ASN A 1030 -37.75 -15.63 -43.17
CA ASN A 1030 -37.71 -15.66 -44.64
C ASN A 1030 -36.28 -15.51 -45.21
N GLN A 1031 -35.35 -14.95 -44.43
CA GLN A 1031 -33.94 -14.82 -44.80
C GLN A 1031 -33.11 -16.08 -44.46
N MET A 1032 -33.74 -17.15 -43.96
CA MET A 1032 -33.05 -18.40 -43.62
C MET A 1032 -32.38 -19.01 -44.85
N ASN A 1033 -31.06 -19.24 -44.76
CA ASN A 1033 -30.30 -19.82 -45.84
C ASN A 1033 -30.09 -21.34 -45.65
N ILE A 1034 -31.13 -22.11 -45.99
CA ILE A 1034 -31.22 -23.56 -45.76
C ILE A 1034 -30.27 -24.35 -46.67
N HIS A 1035 -29.87 -23.77 -47.80
CA HIS A 1035 -29.06 -24.47 -48.81
C HIS A 1035 -27.58 -24.63 -48.43
N TYR A 1036 -27.07 -23.88 -47.43
CA TYR A 1036 -25.63 -23.86 -47.09
C TYR A 1036 -25.28 -24.60 -45.79
N LEU A 1037 -26.25 -25.23 -45.11
CA LEU A 1037 -26.03 -25.89 -43.82
C LEU A 1037 -26.66 -27.29 -43.82
N ALA A 1038 -25.88 -28.31 -44.16
CA ALA A 1038 -26.31 -29.72 -44.19
C ALA A 1038 -26.97 -30.17 -42.88
N GLY A 1039 -26.43 -29.74 -41.74
CA GLY A 1039 -26.99 -30.03 -40.41
C GLY A 1039 -28.40 -29.46 -40.17
N ILE A 1040 -28.72 -28.30 -40.75
CA ILE A 1040 -30.08 -27.73 -40.65
C ILE A 1040 -31.06 -28.54 -41.49
N LYS A 1041 -30.66 -28.94 -42.71
CA LYS A 1041 -31.49 -29.80 -43.57
C LYS A 1041 -31.80 -31.14 -42.90
N LEU A 1042 -30.81 -31.77 -42.27
CA LEU A 1042 -30.97 -33.01 -41.51
C LEU A 1042 -31.99 -32.84 -40.37
N VAL A 1043 -31.81 -31.84 -39.51
CA VAL A 1043 -32.72 -31.57 -38.38
C VAL A 1043 -34.15 -31.31 -38.85
N ILE A 1044 -34.34 -30.53 -39.91
CA ILE A 1044 -35.69 -30.23 -40.41
C ILE A 1044 -36.36 -31.50 -40.96
N ASN A 1045 -35.63 -32.36 -41.66
CA ASN A 1045 -36.15 -33.64 -42.13
C ASN A 1045 -36.55 -34.54 -40.95
N TYR A 1046 -35.74 -34.60 -39.88
CA TYR A 1046 -36.10 -35.28 -38.63
C TYR A 1046 -37.37 -34.69 -38.00
N LEU A 1047 -37.46 -33.36 -37.88
CA LEU A 1047 -38.64 -32.69 -37.33
C LEU A 1047 -39.90 -32.95 -38.18
N GLN A 1048 -39.76 -32.98 -39.51
CA GLN A 1048 -40.87 -33.29 -40.39
C GLN A 1048 -41.32 -34.75 -40.27
N ALA A 1049 -40.37 -35.69 -40.13
CA ALA A 1049 -40.69 -37.10 -39.91
C ALA A 1049 -41.32 -37.36 -38.53
N ILE A 1050 -40.91 -36.61 -37.50
CA ILE A 1050 -41.58 -36.62 -36.18
C ILE A 1050 -43.01 -36.09 -36.31
N ASP A 1051 -43.20 -34.94 -36.96
CA ASP A 1051 -44.53 -34.34 -37.15
C ASP A 1051 -45.47 -35.25 -37.98
N LYS A 1052 -44.91 -36.00 -38.94
CA LYS A 1052 -45.62 -37.01 -39.75
C LYS A 1052 -45.72 -38.38 -39.07
N GLN A 1053 -45.11 -38.58 -37.89
CA GLN A 1053 -45.04 -39.86 -37.15
C GLN A 1053 -44.38 -41.04 -37.90
N ILE A 1054 -43.47 -40.76 -38.84
CA ILE A 1054 -42.77 -41.75 -39.67
C ILE A 1054 -41.32 -42.00 -39.22
N ILE A 1055 -40.88 -41.39 -38.12
CA ILE A 1055 -39.50 -41.46 -37.61
C ILE A 1055 -39.02 -42.91 -37.39
N ASN A 1056 -39.92 -43.84 -37.06
CA ASN A 1056 -39.60 -45.25 -36.83
C ASN A 1056 -39.65 -46.11 -38.11
N GLN A 1057 -40.00 -45.53 -39.25
CA GLN A 1057 -40.21 -46.24 -40.52
C GLN A 1057 -39.04 -46.10 -41.49
N THR A 1058 -38.25 -45.03 -41.36
CA THR A 1058 -37.16 -44.68 -42.28
C THR A 1058 -36.02 -43.99 -41.53
N ASP A 1059 -34.78 -44.48 -41.68
CA ASP A 1059 -33.59 -43.80 -41.17
C ASP A 1059 -33.30 -42.55 -42.01
N ILE A 1060 -33.13 -41.39 -41.38
CA ILE A 1060 -32.77 -40.13 -42.06
C ILE A 1060 -31.27 -39.90 -41.91
N ASN A 1061 -30.56 -39.85 -43.03
CA ASN A 1061 -29.13 -39.62 -43.14
C ASN A 1061 -28.82 -38.59 -44.24
N GLU A 1062 -27.54 -38.27 -44.45
CA GLU A 1062 -27.14 -37.22 -45.42
C GLU A 1062 -27.46 -37.58 -46.89
N GLU A 1063 -27.69 -38.86 -47.19
CA GLU A 1063 -27.92 -39.37 -48.55
C GLU A 1063 -29.41 -39.35 -48.95
N ASN A 1064 -30.34 -39.24 -48.00
CA ASN A 1064 -31.78 -39.35 -48.24
C ASN A 1064 -32.62 -38.17 -47.70
N LEU A 1065 -32.04 -36.97 -47.68
CA LEU A 1065 -32.72 -35.74 -47.26
C LEU A 1065 -33.72 -35.24 -48.31
N GLU A 1066 -34.98 -35.03 -47.91
CA GLU A 1066 -35.97 -34.35 -48.74
C GLU A 1066 -35.70 -32.83 -48.76
N GLU A 1067 -35.91 -32.20 -49.93
CA GLU A 1067 -35.91 -30.75 -50.03
C GLU A 1067 -37.23 -30.19 -49.50
N ILE A 1068 -37.15 -29.52 -48.35
CA ILE A 1068 -38.28 -28.87 -47.69
C ILE A 1068 -38.20 -27.36 -48.00
N ASP A 1069 -39.32 -26.76 -48.41
CA ASP A 1069 -39.37 -25.33 -48.71
C ASP A 1069 -39.11 -24.47 -47.47
N LYS A 1070 -38.58 -23.26 -47.68
CA LYS A 1070 -38.17 -22.36 -46.59
C LYS A 1070 -39.29 -22.02 -45.61
N MET A 1071 -40.53 -21.93 -46.08
CA MET A 1071 -41.66 -21.57 -45.23
C MET A 1071 -42.06 -22.73 -44.31
N THR A 1072 -42.05 -23.95 -44.83
CA THR A 1072 -42.27 -25.17 -44.03
C THR A 1072 -41.14 -25.41 -43.04
N CYS A 1073 -39.90 -25.20 -43.46
CA CYS A 1073 -38.72 -25.26 -42.58
C CYS A 1073 -38.84 -24.29 -41.40
N ALA A 1074 -39.17 -23.02 -41.68
CA ALA A 1074 -39.38 -22.01 -40.65
C ALA A 1074 -40.52 -22.41 -39.69
N LYS A 1075 -41.62 -22.97 -40.21
CA LYS A 1075 -42.73 -23.45 -39.35
C LYS A 1075 -42.29 -24.58 -38.41
N LEU A 1076 -41.57 -25.58 -38.92
CA LEU A 1076 -41.09 -26.73 -38.12
C LEU A 1076 -40.12 -26.28 -37.02
N LEU A 1077 -39.14 -25.44 -37.36
CA LEU A 1077 -38.20 -24.89 -36.40
C LEU A 1077 -38.89 -23.98 -35.38
N ARG A 1078 -39.85 -23.16 -35.82
CA ARG A 1078 -40.64 -22.31 -34.91
C ARG A 1078 -41.43 -23.14 -33.90
N LYS A 1079 -42.12 -24.18 -34.38
CA LYS A 1079 -42.92 -25.08 -33.53
C LYS A 1079 -42.06 -25.73 -32.43
N GLN A 1080 -40.86 -26.19 -32.78
CA GLN A 1080 -40.00 -26.93 -31.85
C GLN A 1080 -39.19 -26.03 -30.91
N PHE A 1081 -38.60 -24.94 -31.41
CA PHE A 1081 -37.66 -24.11 -30.65
C PHE A 1081 -38.32 -22.92 -29.94
N ILE A 1082 -39.49 -22.47 -30.41
CA ILE A 1082 -40.18 -21.32 -29.83
C ILE A 1082 -41.21 -21.77 -28.79
N GLY A 1083 -42.04 -22.77 -29.08
CA GLY A 1083 -42.98 -23.34 -28.11
C GLY A 1083 -43.67 -22.29 -27.20
N LYS A 1084 -43.42 -22.35 -25.88
CA LYS A 1084 -43.89 -21.39 -24.85
C LYS A 1084 -42.92 -20.22 -24.54
N LYS A 1085 -41.80 -20.08 -25.25
CA LYS A 1085 -40.79 -19.02 -25.03
C LYS A 1085 -41.16 -17.75 -25.79
N ASP A 1086 -40.71 -16.59 -25.29
CA ASP A 1086 -40.89 -15.30 -25.95
C ASP A 1086 -40.08 -15.25 -27.26
N ASP A 1087 -40.76 -15.09 -28.39
CA ASP A 1087 -40.21 -14.98 -29.75
C ASP A 1087 -39.15 -13.86 -29.85
N LYS A 1088 -39.19 -12.90 -28.90
CA LYS A 1088 -38.24 -11.79 -28.78
C LYS A 1088 -36.82 -12.15 -28.35
N GLN A 1089 -36.57 -13.38 -27.87
CA GLN A 1089 -35.25 -13.78 -27.32
C GLN A 1089 -34.47 -14.76 -28.22
N ILE A 1090 -34.92 -15.02 -29.44
CA ILE A 1090 -34.34 -16.07 -30.29
C ILE A 1090 -33.41 -15.44 -31.33
N SER A 1091 -32.21 -16.02 -31.50
CA SER A 1091 -31.19 -15.57 -32.46
C SER A 1091 -30.75 -16.71 -33.38
N TRP A 1092 -30.17 -16.38 -34.56
CA TRP A 1092 -29.63 -17.38 -35.49
C TRP A 1092 -28.51 -18.19 -34.86
N THR A 1093 -27.70 -17.60 -33.99
CA THR A 1093 -26.65 -18.31 -33.23
C THR A 1093 -27.19 -19.28 -32.19
N ARG A 1094 -28.44 -19.12 -31.70
CA ARG A 1094 -29.08 -20.11 -30.82
C ARG A 1094 -29.70 -21.27 -31.60
N LEU A 1095 -30.00 -21.07 -32.88
CA LEU A 1095 -30.58 -22.09 -33.78
C LEU A 1095 -29.52 -22.92 -34.51
N LYS A 1096 -28.32 -22.36 -34.68
CA LYS A 1096 -27.12 -23.05 -35.17
C LYS A 1096 -26.45 -23.77 -34.01
#